data_AF-A0A086LVM2-F1
#
_entry.id   AF-A0A086LVM2-F1
#
_cell.length_a   1.000
_cell.length_b   1.000
_cell.length_c   1.000
_cell.angle_alpha   90.00
_cell.angle_beta   90.00
_cell.angle_gamma   90.00
#
_symmetry.space_group_name_H-M   'P 1'
#
loop_
_entity.id
_entity.type
_entity.pdbx_description
1 polymer ?
#
loop_
_entity_poly.entity_id
_entity_poly.type
_entity_poly.pdbx_seq_one_letter_code
_entity_poly.pdbx_strand_id
1 'polypeptide(L)'
;MHEGIVLFCRLRAVRSVRVNIGNIYLAQGRHGEALKMYHIALDSTPANSNFLRCKLLKTIGDAYFLAGKFTEATATYEQLLKVRAQLGWSVSAFLPRGLRGPSRCVSVESESLNLLLCYYAAGNKAKMQEHFLHMLVMQDDMSGTDELVEDDEDDDEDKLSPSSMSPLIVAAQSASFFGASSCCPFPDNSPNHGAACSPPSSQNSSSSGADLSPASGEPDGFTQLICQRRKQTYRRLVLAGGLVAQALAGNVTGSFAANLQSAFDWVIECFRSHGYRELAYEIEMHKANALLRLKCGVDTAVKIYRSFEHVERHHAVLTPRAWTNLSFIYILENDLPQATKYADIALSADRYNAHALVNKGCCLLLAGKRQEARHLFLEALGLDTECVEALYNFGLACKIDDQLDEALEAFSRFNQILPSQPEVLYHLGDISESMGQYEKTMEWFSLLTSPGVRPTDARILGRMGAAAAAHSQDDEDKQALHYFLSSYSYYPYSLDVITWLGVYFVKQQLFDKAAEFFHRAAALQPAEPKWLLMVASCYRRSENFPLALALYKKVHREHPADVECLRCLVTVCKEMRIPDDQYAALLRKAENAQQIIYGLQPRGASSARLEERQPIVQSGRTTQIRSLGARQKTLALTDGAAPEEDMGIIENLVF
;
A
#
# COMPACT_ATOMS: atom_id res chain seq x y z
N MET A 1 43.18 23.28 -46.32
CA MET A 1 41.78 23.37 -45.85
C MET A 1 41.03 22.05 -46.00
N HIS A 2 41.04 21.40 -47.16
CA HIS A 2 40.31 20.14 -47.40
C HIS A 2 40.73 18.97 -46.48
N GLU A 3 42.03 18.78 -46.21
CA GLU A 3 42.51 17.74 -45.28
C GLU A 3 42.13 18.03 -43.82
N GLY A 4 42.07 19.30 -43.43
CA GLY A 4 41.64 19.72 -42.09
C GLY A 4 40.17 19.44 -41.83
N ILE A 5 39.31 19.64 -42.83
CA ILE A 5 37.87 19.33 -42.75
C ILE A 5 37.66 17.80 -42.68
N VAL A 6 38.38 17.02 -43.46
CA VAL A 6 38.30 15.55 -43.43
C VAL A 6 38.77 14.99 -42.08
N LEU A 7 39.84 15.53 -41.50
CA LEU A 7 40.32 15.15 -40.18
C LEU A 7 39.31 15.52 -39.08
N PHE A 8 38.70 16.70 -39.18
CA PHE A 8 37.66 17.15 -38.26
C PHE A 8 36.41 16.25 -38.29
N CYS A 9 35.92 15.89 -39.48
CA CYS A 9 34.78 14.97 -39.64
C CYS A 9 35.10 13.56 -39.11
N ARG A 10 36.32 13.05 -39.34
CA ARG A 10 36.76 11.76 -38.79
C ARG A 10 36.82 11.78 -37.26
N LEU A 11 37.35 12.84 -36.66
CA LEU A 11 37.40 13.00 -35.20
C LEU A 11 36.00 13.12 -34.58
N ARG A 12 35.07 13.83 -35.24
CA ARG A 12 33.66 13.92 -34.82
C ARG A 12 32.97 12.56 -34.86
N ALA A 13 33.12 11.81 -35.95
CA ALA A 13 32.55 10.46 -36.09
C ALA A 13 33.12 9.48 -35.05
N VAL A 14 34.45 9.50 -34.84
CA VAL A 14 35.12 8.64 -33.83
C VAL A 14 34.61 8.94 -32.42
N ARG A 15 34.34 10.21 -32.09
CA ARG A 15 33.78 10.59 -30.79
C ARG A 15 32.36 10.06 -30.61
N SER A 16 31.49 10.26 -31.59
CA SER A 16 30.10 9.78 -31.56
C SER A 16 30.03 8.25 -31.40
N VAL A 17 30.86 7.52 -32.16
CA VAL A 17 30.97 6.06 -32.05
C VAL A 17 31.37 5.63 -30.63
N ARG A 18 32.34 6.30 -30.00
CA ARG A 18 32.76 5.98 -28.63
C ARG A 18 31.66 6.23 -27.60
N VAL A 19 30.88 7.31 -27.75
CA VAL A 19 29.71 7.58 -26.90
C VAL A 19 28.66 6.50 -27.06
N ASN A 20 28.35 6.10 -28.29
CA ASN A 20 27.38 5.03 -28.56
C ASN A 20 27.83 3.68 -27.99
N ILE A 21 29.11 3.32 -28.11
CA ILE A 21 29.68 2.12 -27.48
C ILE A 21 29.55 2.21 -25.95
N GLY A 22 29.84 3.38 -25.37
CA GLY A 22 29.65 3.63 -23.94
C GLY A 22 28.20 3.44 -23.49
N ASN A 23 27.23 3.94 -24.25
CA ASN A 23 25.79 3.80 -23.96
C ASN A 23 25.36 2.34 -23.97
N ILE A 24 25.87 1.54 -24.92
CA ILE A 24 25.61 0.10 -24.99
C ILE A 24 26.17 -0.60 -23.75
N TYR A 25 27.40 -0.29 -23.33
CA TYR A 25 27.98 -0.88 -22.12
C TYR A 25 27.22 -0.47 -20.85
N LEU A 26 26.71 0.76 -20.80
CA LEU A 26 25.90 1.24 -19.69
C LEU A 26 24.56 0.48 -19.61
N ALA A 27 23.89 0.26 -20.74
CA ALA A 27 22.67 -0.55 -20.82
C ALA A 27 22.91 -2.02 -20.43
N GLN A 28 24.12 -2.54 -20.63
CA GLN A 28 24.53 -3.88 -20.18
C GLN A 28 24.97 -3.95 -18.71
N GLY A 29 24.95 -2.84 -17.96
CA GLY A 29 25.44 -2.78 -16.57
C GLY A 29 26.97 -2.80 -16.41
N ARG A 30 27.73 -2.69 -17.51
CA ARG A 30 29.21 -2.69 -17.51
C ARG A 30 29.75 -1.27 -17.31
N HIS A 31 29.52 -0.71 -16.13
CA HIS A 31 29.79 0.71 -15.84
C HIS A 31 31.27 1.10 -16.02
N GLY A 32 32.22 0.25 -15.63
CA GLY A 32 33.65 0.55 -15.73
C GLY A 32 34.17 0.70 -17.15
N GLU A 33 33.61 -0.05 -18.10
CA GLU A 33 33.99 0.03 -19.52
C GLU A 33 33.29 1.18 -20.23
N ALA A 34 32.03 1.43 -19.89
CA ALA A 34 31.31 2.63 -20.34
C ALA A 34 32.08 3.91 -19.98
N LEU A 35 32.52 4.02 -18.73
CA LEU A 35 33.29 5.17 -18.25
C LEU A 35 34.61 5.35 -19.01
N LYS A 36 35.34 4.27 -19.33
CA LYS A 36 36.56 4.35 -20.16
C LYS A 36 36.24 4.92 -21.54
N MET A 37 35.17 4.45 -22.17
CA MET A 37 34.77 4.93 -23.49
C MET A 37 34.37 6.42 -23.47
N TYR A 38 33.65 6.85 -22.44
CA TYR A 38 33.27 8.26 -22.28
C TYR A 38 34.46 9.17 -21.96
N HIS A 39 35.41 8.74 -21.13
CA HIS A 39 36.62 9.52 -20.85
C HIS A 39 37.47 9.71 -22.10
N ILE A 40 37.65 8.66 -22.91
CA ILE A 40 38.39 8.81 -24.16
C ILE A 40 37.62 9.72 -25.15
N ALA A 41 36.29 9.67 -25.14
CA ALA A 41 35.47 10.61 -25.91
C ALA A 41 35.66 12.06 -25.44
N LEU A 42 35.71 12.29 -24.12
CA LEU A 42 35.97 13.60 -23.53
C LEU A 42 37.38 14.11 -23.85
N ASP A 43 38.42 13.27 -23.76
CA ASP A 43 39.80 13.65 -24.11
C ASP A 43 39.95 13.99 -25.59
N SER A 44 39.14 13.36 -26.45
CA SER A 44 39.09 13.68 -27.88
C SER A 44 38.36 14.99 -28.21
N THR A 45 37.75 15.67 -27.23
CA THR A 45 37.10 16.97 -27.43
C THR A 45 38.08 18.13 -27.36
N PRO A 46 38.11 19.04 -28.35
CA PRO A 46 38.92 20.24 -28.26
C PRO A 46 38.43 21.13 -27.11
N ALA A 47 39.36 21.79 -26.42
CA ALA A 47 39.08 22.60 -25.24
C ALA A 47 38.07 23.74 -25.48
N ASN A 48 37.93 24.20 -26.73
CA ASN A 48 37.02 25.29 -27.11
C ASN A 48 35.55 24.83 -27.28
N SER A 49 35.29 23.52 -27.34
CA SER A 49 33.95 22.95 -27.56
C SER A 49 33.17 22.73 -26.25
N ASN A 50 32.94 23.81 -25.50
CA ASN A 50 32.36 23.76 -24.16
C ASN A 50 30.98 23.06 -24.09
N PHE A 51 30.12 23.23 -25.10
CA PHE A 51 28.79 22.59 -25.15
C PHE A 51 28.87 21.05 -25.20
N LEU A 52 29.70 20.51 -26.09
CA LEU A 52 29.91 19.06 -26.21
C LEU A 52 30.57 18.48 -24.95
N ARG A 53 31.45 19.26 -24.31
CA ARG A 53 32.07 18.89 -23.04
C ARG A 53 31.03 18.80 -21.91
N CYS A 54 30.09 19.74 -21.83
CA CYS A 54 28.98 19.66 -20.88
C CYS A 54 28.12 18.41 -21.11
N LYS A 55 27.76 18.09 -22.35
CA LYS A 55 26.99 16.88 -22.69
C LYS A 55 27.72 15.61 -22.26
N LEU A 56 29.03 15.51 -22.52
CA LEU A 56 29.84 14.37 -22.11
C LEU A 56 30.03 14.28 -20.60
N LEU A 57 30.36 15.39 -19.93
CA LEU A 57 30.49 15.42 -18.47
C LEU A 57 29.20 15.01 -17.77
N LYS A 58 28.04 15.37 -18.33
CA LYS A 58 26.73 14.91 -17.85
C LYS A 58 26.61 13.40 -17.96
N THR A 59 26.89 12.83 -19.14
CA THR A 59 26.83 11.38 -19.35
C THR A 59 27.80 10.60 -18.46
N ILE A 60 28.99 11.16 -18.20
CA ILE A 60 29.99 10.58 -17.30
C ILE A 60 29.48 10.65 -15.85
N GLY A 61 28.91 11.78 -15.42
CA GLY A 61 28.32 11.95 -14.10
C GLY A 61 27.15 10.99 -13.85
N ASP A 62 26.26 10.83 -14.83
CA ASP A 62 25.17 9.83 -14.80
C ASP A 62 25.73 8.41 -14.66
N ALA A 63 26.76 8.07 -15.43
CA ALA A 63 27.40 6.76 -15.37
C ALA A 63 28.08 6.48 -14.02
N TYR A 64 28.75 7.47 -13.43
CA TYR A 64 29.34 7.35 -12.09
C TYR A 64 28.29 7.18 -10.99
N PHE A 65 27.17 7.90 -11.11
CA PHE A 65 26.06 7.77 -10.17
C PHE A 65 25.44 6.37 -10.23
N LEU A 66 25.16 5.86 -11.44
CA LEU A 66 24.65 4.49 -11.63
C LEU A 66 25.64 3.42 -11.15
N ALA A 67 26.94 3.69 -11.20
CA ALA A 67 27.97 2.82 -10.65
C ALA A 67 28.10 2.88 -9.11
N GLY A 68 27.32 3.71 -8.42
CA GLY A 68 27.40 3.92 -6.96
C GLY A 68 28.63 4.71 -6.49
N LYS A 69 29.39 5.33 -7.41
CA LYS A 69 30.60 6.11 -7.09
C LYS A 69 30.27 7.58 -6.91
N PHE A 70 29.64 7.91 -5.79
CA PHE A 70 29.08 9.25 -5.56
C PHE A 70 30.14 10.36 -5.45
N THR A 71 31.33 10.09 -4.91
CA THR A 71 32.41 11.09 -4.79
C THR A 71 32.96 11.50 -6.16
N GLU A 72 33.24 10.52 -7.03
CA GLU A 72 33.66 10.77 -8.41
C GLU A 72 32.54 11.49 -9.19
N ALA A 73 31.29 11.07 -9.01
CA ALA A 73 30.13 11.75 -9.59
C ALA A 73 30.05 13.23 -9.16
N THR A 74 30.16 13.54 -7.86
CA THR A 74 30.13 14.93 -7.37
C THR A 74 31.19 15.79 -8.04
N ALA A 75 32.42 15.30 -8.18
CA ALA A 75 33.50 16.05 -8.83
C ALA A 75 33.19 16.32 -10.31
N THR A 76 32.65 15.33 -11.04
CA THR A 76 32.29 15.51 -12.45
C THR A 76 31.15 16.50 -12.65
N TYR A 77 30.14 16.50 -11.77
CA TYR A 77 29.04 17.45 -11.80
C TYR A 77 29.47 18.87 -11.38
N GLU A 78 30.35 19.01 -10.38
CA GLU A 78 30.95 20.30 -10.03
C GLU A 78 31.76 20.87 -11.21
N GLN A 79 32.50 20.03 -11.93
CA GLN A 79 33.21 20.44 -13.15
C GLN A 79 32.25 20.87 -14.25
N LEU A 80 31.16 20.13 -14.46
CA LEU A 80 30.14 20.46 -15.45
C LEU A 80 29.51 21.84 -15.17
N LEU A 81 29.13 22.12 -13.92
CA LEU A 81 28.55 23.43 -13.55
C LEU A 81 29.56 24.57 -13.73
N LYS A 82 30.85 24.32 -13.48
CA LYS A 82 31.92 25.31 -13.75
C LYS A 82 32.10 25.61 -15.23
N VAL A 83 32.07 24.59 -16.10
CA VAL A 83 32.16 24.78 -17.55
C VAL A 83 30.93 25.52 -18.09
N ARG A 84 29.74 25.22 -17.55
CA ARG A 84 28.52 25.98 -17.85
C ARG A 84 28.61 27.44 -17.42
N ALA A 85 29.15 27.72 -16.24
CA ALA A 85 29.36 29.09 -15.77
C ALA A 85 30.23 29.91 -16.74
N GLN A 86 31.25 29.29 -17.35
CA GLN A 86 32.13 29.93 -18.33
C GLN A 86 31.44 30.25 -19.67
N LEU A 87 30.36 29.56 -20.01
CA LEU A 87 29.55 29.83 -21.21
C LEU A 87 28.63 31.04 -21.07
N GLY A 88 28.70 31.78 -19.95
CA GLY A 88 27.81 32.92 -19.68
C GLY A 88 26.44 32.51 -19.12
N TRP A 89 26.26 31.22 -18.77
CA TRP A 89 25.14 30.77 -17.94
C TRP A 89 25.49 31.10 -16.48
N SER A 90 25.08 32.27 -16.04
CA SER A 90 25.53 32.90 -14.80
C SER A 90 25.14 32.11 -13.54
N VAL A 91 26.05 31.25 -13.08
CA VAL A 91 26.28 30.96 -11.67
C VAL A 91 26.91 32.22 -11.07
N SER A 92 26.11 33.22 -10.71
CA SER A 92 26.69 34.42 -10.08
C SER A 92 27.13 34.09 -8.66
N ALA A 93 28.43 33.78 -8.56
CA ALA A 93 29.35 34.06 -7.48
C ALA A 93 29.54 33.03 -6.35
N PHE A 94 30.64 32.27 -6.48
CA PHE A 94 31.62 32.22 -5.40
C PHE A 94 32.09 33.68 -5.12
N LEU A 95 31.63 34.31 -4.02
CA LEU A 95 32.08 35.59 -3.38
C LEU A 95 31.76 36.97 -4.05
N PRO A 96 31.88 38.08 -3.28
CA PRO A 96 30.90 38.73 -2.40
C PRO A 96 30.10 39.88 -3.07
N ARG A 97 29.11 40.40 -2.34
CA ARG A 97 28.18 41.47 -2.72
C ARG A 97 28.83 42.66 -3.47
N GLY A 98 28.36 42.89 -4.69
CA GLY A 98 28.42 44.21 -5.31
C GLY A 98 28.84 44.17 -6.77
N LEU A 99 27.88 43.96 -7.68
CA LEU A 99 27.79 44.56 -9.02
C LEU A 99 26.62 43.88 -9.75
N ARG A 100 25.47 44.57 -9.82
CA ARG A 100 24.34 44.18 -10.66
C ARG A 100 24.59 44.73 -12.06
N GLY A 101 24.59 43.84 -13.06
CA GLY A 101 24.59 44.13 -14.50
C GLY A 101 24.04 42.90 -15.25
N PRO A 102 23.39 43.06 -16.41
CA PRO A 102 22.20 42.29 -16.75
C PRO A 102 22.44 41.07 -17.67
N SER A 103 21.47 40.16 -17.62
CA SER A 103 21.07 39.21 -18.68
C SER A 103 21.97 37.99 -18.94
N ARG A 104 21.56 36.84 -18.38
CA ARG A 104 21.26 35.58 -19.12
C ARG A 104 20.87 34.46 -18.15
N CYS A 105 19.58 34.15 -18.26
CA CYS A 105 18.71 33.13 -17.67
C CYS A 105 19.38 31.83 -17.21
N VAL A 106 19.16 31.44 -15.96
CA VAL A 106 19.50 30.10 -15.45
C VAL A 106 18.21 29.38 -15.08
N SER A 107 17.70 28.57 -16.00
CA SER A 107 16.75 27.53 -15.61
C SER A 107 17.46 26.60 -14.61
N VAL A 108 16.81 26.21 -13.51
CA VAL A 108 17.33 25.14 -12.63
C VAL A 108 17.35 23.84 -13.44
N GLU A 109 18.49 23.51 -14.05
CA GLU A 109 18.62 22.36 -14.94
C GLU A 109 18.63 21.05 -14.16
N SER A 110 18.33 19.94 -14.84
CA SER A 110 18.43 18.59 -14.24
C SER A 110 19.78 18.35 -13.57
N GLU A 111 20.84 19.02 -14.04
CA GLU A 111 22.22 18.88 -13.61
C GLU A 111 22.46 19.41 -12.18
N SER A 112 21.83 20.52 -11.79
CA SER A 112 21.98 21.05 -10.43
C SER A 112 21.29 20.16 -9.40
N LEU A 113 20.13 19.60 -9.75
CA LEU A 113 19.44 18.59 -8.93
C LEU A 113 20.25 17.29 -8.85
N ASN A 114 20.83 16.82 -9.96
CA ASN A 114 21.71 15.65 -9.98
C ASN A 114 22.92 15.84 -9.04
N LEU A 115 23.54 17.02 -9.01
CA LEU A 115 24.63 17.30 -8.07
C LEU A 115 24.13 17.26 -6.61
N LEU A 116 22.95 17.82 -6.33
CA LEU A 116 22.36 17.75 -4.99
C LEU A 116 22.11 16.31 -4.56
N LEU A 117 21.59 15.46 -5.45
CA LEU A 117 21.40 14.02 -5.22
C LEU A 117 22.73 13.33 -4.93
N CYS A 118 23.81 13.70 -5.62
CA CYS A 118 25.15 13.18 -5.33
C CYS A 118 25.63 13.60 -3.93
N TYR A 119 25.39 14.84 -3.49
CA TYR A 119 25.71 15.29 -2.13
C TYR A 119 24.89 14.57 -1.07
N TYR A 120 23.61 14.32 -1.35
CA TYR A 120 22.72 13.55 -0.49
C TYR A 120 23.24 12.11 -0.31
N ALA A 121 23.57 11.42 -1.41
CA ALA A 121 24.12 10.07 -1.38
C ALA A 121 25.51 10.00 -0.72
N ALA A 122 26.32 11.06 -0.85
CA ALA A 122 27.60 11.20 -0.15
C ALA A 122 27.46 11.58 1.34
N GLY A 123 26.27 11.93 1.82
CA GLY A 123 26.00 12.33 3.20
C GLY A 123 26.56 13.69 3.61
N ASN A 124 26.97 14.55 2.66
CA ASN A 124 27.60 15.84 2.97
C ASN A 124 26.55 16.95 3.14
N LYS A 125 26.06 17.12 4.37
CA LYS A 125 24.99 18.06 4.71
C LYS A 125 25.32 19.53 4.44
N ALA A 126 26.55 19.96 4.72
CA ALA A 126 26.95 21.37 4.58
C ALA A 126 26.97 21.80 3.11
N LYS A 127 27.62 21.01 2.25
CA LYS A 127 27.64 21.27 0.79
C LYS A 127 26.24 21.24 0.19
N MET A 128 25.37 20.38 0.71
CA MET A 128 23.98 20.28 0.26
C MET A 128 23.17 21.55 0.60
N GLN A 129 23.34 22.13 1.80
CA GLN A 129 22.71 23.40 2.17
C GLN A 129 23.20 24.57 1.30
N GLU A 130 24.52 24.69 1.14
CA GLU A 130 25.14 25.73 0.33
C GLU A 130 24.67 25.65 -1.13
N HIS A 131 24.68 24.45 -1.71
CA HIS A 131 24.23 24.23 -3.08
C HIS A 131 22.72 24.45 -3.24
N PHE A 132 21.91 24.13 -2.23
CA PHE A 132 20.47 24.41 -2.25
C PHE A 132 20.17 25.92 -2.26
N LEU A 133 20.83 26.70 -1.40
CA LEU A 133 20.72 28.17 -1.42
C LEU A 133 21.15 28.73 -2.77
N HIS A 134 22.22 28.19 -3.33
CA HIS A 134 22.69 28.57 -4.65
C HIS A 134 21.64 28.29 -5.73
N MET A 135 20.96 27.14 -5.69
CA MET A 135 19.85 26.83 -6.61
C MET A 135 18.66 27.79 -6.49
N LEU A 136 18.41 28.40 -5.32
CA LEU A 136 17.34 29.39 -5.14
C LEU A 136 17.71 30.76 -5.73
N VAL A 137 19.01 31.10 -5.72
CA VAL A 137 19.55 32.37 -6.24
C VAL A 137 19.69 32.36 -7.78
N MET A 138 19.79 31.17 -8.40
CA MET A 138 19.69 31.01 -9.85
C MET A 138 18.29 31.42 -10.33
N GLN A 139 18.09 32.70 -10.62
CA GLN A 139 16.81 33.25 -11.08
C GLN A 139 16.74 33.35 -12.61
N ASP A 140 15.52 33.14 -13.12
CA ASP A 140 15.10 33.34 -14.51
C ASP A 140 14.71 34.81 -14.75
N ASP A 141 15.66 35.68 -15.12
CA ASP A 141 15.33 37.01 -15.66
C ASP A 141 15.02 36.90 -17.17
N MET A 142 13.77 36.53 -17.51
CA MET A 142 13.26 36.54 -18.89
C MET A 142 12.57 37.89 -19.19
N SER A 143 13.31 38.98 -19.17
CA SER A 143 12.88 40.28 -19.73
C SER A 143 14.04 40.90 -20.51
N GLY A 144 14.20 40.51 -21.77
CA GLY A 144 15.22 41.10 -22.64
C GLY A 144 15.25 40.38 -23.98
N THR A 145 14.80 41.10 -25.01
CA THR A 145 14.91 40.75 -26.41
C THR A 145 16.38 40.61 -26.82
N ASP A 146 16.68 39.65 -27.71
CA ASP A 146 17.20 39.94 -29.04
C ASP A 146 17.69 38.65 -29.71
N GLU A 147 17.37 38.60 -31.01
CA GLU A 147 17.66 37.60 -32.01
C GLU A 147 19.12 37.13 -31.99
N LEU A 148 19.32 35.81 -31.91
CA LEU A 148 20.28 35.13 -32.74
C LEU A 148 19.61 33.84 -33.21
N VAL A 149 19.24 33.82 -34.48
CA VAL A 149 18.99 32.62 -35.26
C VAL A 149 20.27 31.78 -35.15
N GLU A 150 20.20 30.65 -34.47
CA GLU A 150 21.22 29.62 -34.61
C GLU A 150 20.85 28.81 -35.86
N ASP A 151 21.84 28.62 -36.74
CA ASP A 151 21.71 27.85 -37.98
C ASP A 151 21.40 26.38 -37.63
N ASP A 152 20.11 26.03 -37.60
CA ASP A 152 19.56 24.68 -37.41
C ASP A 152 19.77 23.78 -38.65
N GLU A 153 20.94 23.79 -39.30
CA GLU A 153 21.19 22.93 -40.48
C GLU A 153 21.74 21.52 -40.16
N ASP A 154 21.92 21.14 -38.88
CA ASP A 154 22.52 19.83 -38.53
C ASP A 154 21.68 18.96 -37.56
N ASP A 155 20.45 19.37 -37.17
CA ASP A 155 19.71 18.73 -36.08
C ASP A 155 18.74 17.59 -36.48
N ASP A 156 18.65 17.23 -37.76
CA ASP A 156 17.71 16.19 -38.21
C ASP A 156 18.20 14.73 -38.08
N GLU A 157 19.47 14.47 -37.73
CA GLU A 157 20.00 13.08 -37.64
C GLU A 157 20.37 12.56 -36.23
N ASP A 158 20.38 13.38 -35.17
CA ASP A 158 20.73 12.93 -33.81
C ASP A 158 19.49 12.61 -32.94
N LYS A 159 18.64 11.68 -33.42
CA LYS A 159 17.63 10.97 -32.60
C LYS A 159 18.27 9.92 -31.66
N LEU A 160 19.37 10.29 -31.01
CA LEU A 160 20.13 9.46 -30.06
C LEU A 160 20.10 10.07 -28.66
N SER A 161 18.90 10.26 -28.12
CA SER A 161 18.67 10.22 -26.68
C SER A 161 17.22 9.84 -26.41
N PRO A 162 16.95 8.74 -25.70
CA PRO A 162 15.62 8.50 -25.19
C PRO A 162 15.32 9.55 -24.12
N SER A 163 14.22 10.27 -24.31
CA SER A 163 13.41 10.96 -23.29
C SER A 163 14.08 12.04 -22.42
N SER A 164 13.37 13.16 -22.35
CA SER A 164 13.54 14.38 -21.54
C SER A 164 13.49 14.19 -20.01
N MET A 165 13.73 12.98 -19.49
CA MET A 165 13.97 12.75 -18.06
C MET A 165 15.26 11.95 -17.89
N SER A 166 16.22 12.52 -17.16
CA SER A 166 17.42 11.79 -16.78
C SER A 166 17.02 10.52 -16.01
N PRO A 167 17.68 9.37 -16.26
CA PRO A 167 17.42 8.12 -15.53
C PRO A 167 17.60 8.28 -14.02
N LEU A 168 18.31 9.32 -13.57
CA LEU A 168 18.44 9.70 -12.16
C LEU A 168 17.18 10.35 -11.57
N ILE A 169 16.44 11.13 -12.35
CA ILE A 169 15.15 11.69 -11.91
C ILE A 169 14.12 10.56 -11.83
N VAL A 170 14.11 9.67 -12.82
CA VAL A 170 13.27 8.46 -12.80
C VAL A 170 13.69 7.55 -11.65
N ALA A 171 14.98 7.33 -11.40
CA ALA A 171 15.48 6.54 -10.28
C ALA A 171 15.23 7.18 -8.90
N ALA A 172 15.22 8.52 -8.79
CA ALA A 172 14.85 9.21 -7.56
C ALA A 172 13.32 9.25 -7.34
N GLN A 173 12.54 9.14 -8.41
CA GLN A 173 11.08 8.99 -8.38
C GLN A 173 10.66 7.53 -8.15
N SER A 174 11.41 6.56 -8.68
CA SER A 174 11.14 5.12 -8.62
C SER A 174 11.83 4.43 -7.45
N ALA A 175 12.94 4.97 -6.93
CA ALA A 175 13.36 4.72 -5.57
C ALA A 175 12.33 5.41 -4.69
N SER A 176 11.27 4.67 -4.40
CA SER A 176 10.35 4.86 -3.30
C SER A 176 11.14 5.07 -2.00
N PHE A 177 11.65 6.30 -1.80
CA PHE A 177 12.14 6.82 -0.52
C PHE A 177 10.98 7.12 0.43
N PHE A 178 9.77 6.94 -0.11
CA PHE A 178 8.52 6.76 0.58
C PHE A 178 8.05 5.34 0.30
N GLY A 179 8.34 4.41 1.23
CA GLY A 179 7.74 3.08 1.24
C GLY A 179 6.21 3.20 1.18
N ALA A 180 5.62 2.42 0.28
CA ALA A 180 4.31 2.64 -0.32
C ALA A 180 3.11 2.40 0.61
N SER A 181 2.14 3.30 0.52
CA SER A 181 0.72 3.04 0.24
C SER A 181 0.03 4.40 0.05
N SER A 182 -0.76 4.52 -1.02
CA SER A 182 -1.39 5.71 -1.62
C SER A 182 -0.58 6.48 -2.68
N CYS A 183 -1.22 6.67 -3.83
CA CYS A 183 -0.70 6.93 -5.19
C CYS A 183 0.03 8.29 -5.36
N CYS A 184 0.86 8.56 -6.39
CA CYS A 184 0.67 8.31 -7.82
C CYS A 184 2.02 8.32 -8.60
N PRO A 185 2.22 7.42 -9.58
CA PRO A 185 3.04 7.68 -10.76
C PRO A 185 2.16 8.27 -11.87
N PHE A 186 2.55 9.41 -12.45
CA PHE A 186 1.89 9.93 -13.66
C PHE A 186 2.32 9.10 -14.89
N PRO A 187 1.41 8.60 -15.74
CA PRO A 187 1.76 8.09 -17.06
C PRO A 187 1.86 9.25 -18.07
N ASP A 188 3.08 9.58 -18.49
CA ASP A 188 3.33 10.32 -19.73
C ASP A 188 3.25 9.33 -20.90
N ASN A 189 2.12 9.33 -21.64
CA ASN A 189 2.04 9.11 -23.10
C ASN A 189 0.58 8.88 -23.57
N SER A 190 -0.06 9.91 -24.14
CA SER A 190 -0.67 9.85 -25.48
C SER A 190 -1.21 11.24 -25.88
N PRO A 191 -1.14 11.60 -27.16
CA PRO A 191 -1.62 12.88 -27.66
C PRO A 191 -3.13 12.77 -27.90
N ASN A 192 -3.94 13.53 -27.18
CA ASN A 192 -5.32 13.76 -27.60
C ASN A 192 -5.74 15.20 -27.33
N HIS A 193 -6.01 15.89 -28.42
CA HIS A 193 -6.64 17.19 -28.48
C HIS A 193 -7.98 17.21 -27.74
N GLY A 194 -8.25 18.31 -27.04
CA GLY A 194 -9.62 18.77 -26.81
C GLY A 194 -10.12 18.71 -25.36
N ALA A 195 -9.79 19.73 -24.57
CA ALA A 195 -10.68 20.29 -23.54
C ALA A 195 -10.11 21.63 -23.06
N ALA A 196 -10.57 22.72 -23.69
CA ALA A 196 -10.24 24.07 -23.29
C ALA A 196 -10.91 24.41 -21.94
N CYS A 197 -10.13 24.97 -21.02
CA CYS A 197 -10.61 25.61 -19.81
C CYS A 197 -11.59 26.74 -20.16
N SER A 198 -12.82 26.69 -19.63
CA SER A 198 -13.75 27.82 -19.60
C SER A 198 -13.87 28.34 -18.16
N PRO A 199 -13.85 29.66 -17.89
CA PRO A 199 -14.19 30.21 -16.58
C PRO A 199 -15.71 30.40 -16.44
N PRO A 200 -16.24 30.56 -15.22
CA PRO A 200 -17.68 30.48 -14.96
C PRO A 200 -18.41 31.78 -15.37
N SER A 201 -19.56 31.60 -16.00
CA SER A 201 -20.52 32.65 -16.34
C SER A 201 -21.20 33.23 -15.10
N SER A 202 -21.20 34.55 -14.96
CA SER A 202 -22.20 35.27 -14.17
C SER A 202 -22.91 36.29 -15.05
N GLN A 203 -24.24 36.23 -15.03
CA GLN A 203 -25.13 37.15 -15.74
C GLN A 203 -25.14 38.51 -15.04
N ASN A 204 -25.04 39.61 -15.79
CA ASN A 204 -25.98 40.73 -15.70
C ASN A 204 -25.82 41.74 -16.86
N SER A 205 -26.97 42.28 -17.23
CA SER A 205 -27.31 43.09 -18.39
C SER A 205 -26.81 44.54 -18.38
N SER A 206 -26.41 45.06 -19.55
CA SER A 206 -27.02 46.18 -20.29
C SER A 206 -26.04 47.18 -20.95
N SER A 207 -26.29 47.37 -22.25
CA SER A 207 -26.05 48.52 -23.15
C SER A 207 -24.65 49.00 -23.57
N SER A 208 -24.49 48.93 -24.91
CA SER A 208 -23.86 49.87 -25.85
C SER A 208 -22.33 49.94 -25.98
N GLY A 209 -21.83 49.21 -26.99
CA GLY A 209 -21.22 49.83 -28.18
C GLY A 209 -19.81 50.38 -28.06
N ALA A 210 -18.81 49.53 -28.31
CA ALA A 210 -17.61 49.88 -29.09
C ALA A 210 -16.91 48.58 -29.52
N ASP A 211 -16.82 48.38 -30.82
CA ASP A 211 -16.14 47.28 -31.48
C ASP A 211 -14.66 47.22 -31.11
N LEU A 212 -14.26 46.20 -30.35
CA LEU A 212 -12.91 45.64 -30.34
C LEU A 212 -13.04 44.13 -30.11
N SER A 213 -13.05 43.38 -31.20
CA SER A 213 -12.93 41.93 -31.23
C SER A 213 -11.71 41.47 -30.40
N PRO A 214 -11.84 40.58 -29.40
CA PRO A 214 -10.68 39.94 -28.82
C PRO A 214 -10.17 38.93 -29.84
N ALA A 215 -8.95 39.14 -30.33
CA ALA A 215 -8.26 38.18 -31.17
C ALA A 215 -8.23 36.83 -30.43
N SER A 216 -8.94 35.84 -30.96
CA SER A 216 -8.76 34.43 -30.66
C SER A 216 -7.39 34.01 -31.20
N GLY A 217 -6.32 34.39 -30.51
CA GLY A 217 -4.98 33.90 -30.76
C GLY A 217 -4.83 32.51 -30.14
N GLU A 218 -4.44 31.54 -30.95
CA GLU A 218 -3.90 30.28 -30.43
C GLU A 218 -2.80 30.62 -29.39
N PRO A 219 -2.73 29.94 -28.24
CA PRO A 219 -1.68 30.22 -27.26
C PRO A 219 -0.31 29.98 -27.89
N ASP A 220 0.45 31.08 -28.09
CA ASP A 220 1.79 31.07 -28.67
C ASP A 220 2.62 29.92 -28.09
N GLY A 221 3.09 28.98 -28.93
CA GLY A 221 3.83 27.79 -28.47
C GLY A 221 5.03 28.11 -27.57
N PHE A 222 5.61 29.31 -27.73
CA PHE A 222 6.66 29.84 -26.86
C PHE A 222 6.20 30.08 -25.41
N THR A 223 4.99 30.62 -25.21
CA THR A 223 4.43 30.84 -23.87
C THR A 223 4.14 29.52 -23.15
N GLN A 224 3.70 28.50 -23.89
CA GLN A 224 3.50 27.15 -23.37
C GLN A 224 4.83 26.51 -22.94
N LEU A 225 5.88 26.63 -23.76
CA LEU A 225 7.22 26.12 -23.43
C LEU A 225 7.82 26.80 -22.19
N ILE A 226 7.66 28.12 -22.05
CA ILE A 226 8.09 28.84 -20.84
C ILE A 226 7.32 28.34 -19.61
N CYS A 227 6.00 28.17 -19.73
CA CYS A 227 5.17 27.66 -18.65
C CYS A 227 5.59 26.23 -18.24
N GLN A 228 5.88 25.37 -19.21
CA GLN A 228 6.33 24.00 -18.95
C GLN A 228 7.69 23.98 -18.26
N ARG A 229 8.65 24.81 -18.71
CA ARG A 229 9.97 24.94 -18.08
C ARG A 229 9.87 25.44 -16.64
N ARG A 230 9.06 26.48 -16.39
CA ARG A 230 8.80 26.99 -15.01
C ARG A 230 8.19 25.93 -14.11
N LYS A 231 7.22 25.15 -14.61
CA LYS A 231 6.63 24.04 -13.85
C LYS A 231 7.66 22.97 -13.50
N GLN A 232 8.60 22.68 -14.41
CA GLN A 232 9.69 21.74 -14.15
C GLN A 232 10.71 22.28 -13.14
N THR A 233 11.11 23.56 -13.22
CA THR A 233 12.04 24.15 -12.26
C THR A 233 11.45 24.18 -10.85
N TYR A 234 10.17 24.56 -10.72
CA TYR A 234 9.45 24.51 -9.44
C TYR A 234 9.38 23.10 -8.85
N ARG A 235 9.04 22.09 -9.65
CA ARG A 235 9.08 20.68 -9.21
C ARG A 235 10.46 20.28 -8.69
N ARG A 236 11.54 20.68 -9.38
CA ARG A 236 12.92 20.37 -8.97
C ARG A 236 13.30 21.06 -7.66
N LEU A 237 12.90 22.33 -7.49
CA LEU A 237 13.15 23.08 -6.25
C LEU A 237 12.43 22.46 -5.05
N VAL A 238 11.19 22.02 -5.22
CA VAL A 238 10.41 21.36 -4.16
C VAL A 238 11.05 20.04 -3.75
N LEU A 239 11.44 19.21 -4.73
CA LEU A 239 12.18 17.96 -4.48
C LEU A 239 13.50 18.23 -3.75
N ALA A 240 14.25 19.23 -4.21
CA ALA A 240 15.51 19.63 -3.58
C ALA A 240 15.29 20.08 -2.12
N GLY A 241 14.27 20.91 -1.86
CA GLY A 241 13.93 21.37 -0.52
C GLY A 241 13.53 20.23 0.41
N GLY A 242 12.73 19.28 -0.09
CA GLY A 242 12.34 18.09 0.66
C GLY A 242 13.53 17.19 1.02
N LEU A 243 14.42 16.92 0.06
CA LEU A 243 15.65 16.16 0.29
C LEU A 243 16.57 16.84 1.29
N VAL A 244 16.70 18.16 1.18
CA VAL A 244 17.54 18.95 2.09
C VAL A 244 17.02 18.88 3.52
N ALA A 245 15.72 19.08 3.71
CA ALA A 245 15.09 18.98 5.02
C ALA A 245 15.30 17.58 5.65
N GLN A 246 15.16 16.51 4.88
CA GLN A 246 15.36 15.14 5.36
C GLN A 246 16.82 14.84 5.72
N ALA A 247 17.79 15.25 4.89
CA ALA A 247 19.21 15.04 5.19
C ALA A 247 19.66 15.84 6.42
N LEU A 248 19.12 17.04 6.62
CA LEU A 248 19.41 17.84 7.81
C LEU A 248 18.89 17.20 9.08
N ALA A 249 17.70 16.59 9.03
CA ALA A 249 17.07 15.92 10.17
C ALA A 249 17.83 14.69 10.70
N GLY A 250 18.82 14.16 9.96
CA GLY A 250 19.46 12.85 10.22
C GLY A 250 19.89 12.54 11.66
N ASN A 251 20.16 11.26 11.95
CA ASN A 251 20.29 10.54 13.23
C ASN A 251 21.17 11.15 14.36
N VAL A 252 20.95 12.41 14.75
CA VAL A 252 21.61 13.01 15.91
C VAL A 252 20.69 12.85 17.12
N THR A 253 21.14 12.00 18.05
CA THR A 253 20.74 11.75 19.45
C THR A 253 19.80 12.78 20.10
N GLY A 254 18.54 12.80 19.65
CA GLY A 254 17.44 13.65 20.14
C GLY A 254 16.11 13.15 19.58
N SER A 255 15.00 13.81 19.93
CA SER A 255 13.69 13.50 19.31
C SER A 255 13.76 13.86 17.83
N PHE A 256 13.93 12.86 16.97
CA PHE A 256 14.05 12.97 15.50
C PHE A 256 12.95 13.86 14.89
N ALA A 257 11.75 13.84 15.48
CA ALA A 257 10.63 14.69 15.06
C ALA A 257 10.89 16.19 15.23
N ALA A 258 11.53 16.62 16.33
CA ALA A 258 11.84 18.04 16.56
C ALA A 258 12.91 18.57 15.60
N ASN A 259 13.91 17.74 15.29
CA ASN A 259 14.96 18.05 14.32
C ASN A 259 14.41 18.10 12.89
N LEU A 260 13.43 17.25 12.56
CA LEU A 260 12.76 17.30 11.28
C LEU A 260 11.93 18.58 11.12
N GLN A 261 11.20 18.98 12.16
CA GLN A 261 10.43 20.22 12.13
C GLN A 261 11.31 21.45 11.90
N SER A 262 12.42 21.57 12.64
CA SER A 262 13.35 22.69 12.49
C SER A 262 14.04 22.71 11.12
N ALA A 263 14.36 21.53 10.56
CA ALA A 263 14.92 21.41 9.22
C ALA A 263 13.95 21.89 8.13
N PHE A 264 12.66 21.51 8.22
CA PHE A 264 11.65 22.03 7.30
C PHE A 264 11.41 23.53 7.49
N ASP A 265 11.38 24.02 8.74
CA ASP A 265 11.21 25.45 9.01
C ASP A 265 12.34 26.29 8.41
N TRP A 266 13.58 25.79 8.45
CA TRP A 266 14.71 26.42 7.78
C TRP A 266 14.50 26.49 6.26
N VAL A 267 14.10 25.39 5.61
CA VAL A 267 13.83 25.36 4.15
C VAL A 267 12.70 26.32 3.78
N ILE A 268 11.63 26.35 4.57
CA ILE A 268 10.48 27.25 4.36
C ILE A 268 10.94 28.71 4.42
N GLU A 269 11.78 29.07 5.40
CA GLU A 269 12.33 30.43 5.52
C GLU A 269 13.26 30.77 4.35
N CYS A 270 14.02 29.81 3.83
CA CYS A 270 14.79 29.98 2.60
C CYS A 270 13.89 30.29 1.40
N PHE A 271 12.79 29.56 1.20
CA PHE A 271 11.85 29.87 0.10
C PHE A 271 11.19 31.25 0.26
N ARG A 272 10.76 31.60 1.47
CA ARG A 272 10.13 32.90 1.76
C ARG A 272 11.08 34.08 1.52
N SER A 273 12.33 33.97 2.00
CA SER A 273 13.34 35.03 1.83
C SER A 273 13.72 35.30 0.37
N HIS A 274 13.62 34.29 -0.50
CA HIS A 274 13.91 34.40 -1.94
C HIS A 274 12.67 34.73 -2.79
N GLY A 275 11.51 34.96 -2.17
CA GLY A 275 10.28 35.37 -2.85
C GLY A 275 9.39 34.24 -3.39
N TYR A 276 9.76 32.97 -3.15
CA TYR A 276 8.98 31.80 -3.59
C TYR A 276 7.89 31.43 -2.58
N ARG A 277 6.91 32.30 -2.41
CA ARG A 277 5.83 32.11 -1.42
C ARG A 277 4.97 30.86 -1.70
N GLU A 278 4.67 30.60 -2.97
CA GLU A 278 3.84 29.45 -3.38
C GLU A 278 4.53 28.11 -3.05
N LEU A 279 5.83 28.01 -3.35
CA LEU A 279 6.63 26.82 -3.04
C LEU A 279 6.81 26.61 -1.54
N ALA A 280 6.86 27.68 -0.75
CA ALA A 280 6.92 27.57 0.71
C ALA A 280 5.69 26.83 1.26
N TYR A 281 4.49 27.11 0.73
CA TYR A 281 3.26 26.40 1.10
C TYR A 281 3.28 24.92 0.67
N GLU A 282 3.84 24.59 -0.50
CA GLU A 282 4.04 23.20 -0.90
C GLU A 282 4.96 22.45 0.06
N ILE A 283 6.05 23.09 0.52
CA ILE A 283 6.97 22.51 1.50
C ILE A 283 6.32 22.39 2.89
N GLU A 284 5.47 23.33 3.30
CA GLU A 284 4.67 23.19 4.53
C GLU A 284 3.75 21.96 4.48
N MET A 285 3.14 21.70 3.32
CA MET A 285 2.35 20.48 3.09
C MET A 285 3.24 19.23 3.15
N HIS A 286 4.44 19.25 2.56
CA HIS A 286 5.41 18.16 2.68
C HIS A 286 5.90 17.93 4.12
N LYS A 287 6.06 19.00 4.92
CA LYS A 287 6.36 18.91 6.36
C LYS A 287 5.26 18.16 7.10
N ALA A 288 4.00 18.52 6.87
CA ALA A 288 2.86 17.84 7.49
C ALA A 288 2.79 16.36 7.09
N ASN A 289 2.97 16.04 5.80
CA ASN A 289 3.03 14.66 5.31
C ASN A 289 4.20 13.86 5.92
N ALA A 290 5.38 14.47 6.07
CA ALA A 290 6.53 13.81 6.66
C ALA A 290 6.32 13.49 8.14
N LEU A 291 5.64 14.37 8.88
CA LEU A 291 5.27 14.15 10.29
C LEU A 291 4.27 12.99 10.44
N LEU A 292 3.25 12.93 9.56
CA LEU A 292 2.28 11.83 9.54
C LEU A 292 2.95 10.48 9.29
N ARG A 293 3.88 10.40 8.33
CA ARG A 293 4.61 9.16 8.02
C ARG A 293 5.41 8.62 9.21
N LEU A 294 5.95 9.52 10.04
CA LEU A 294 6.67 9.15 11.26
C LEU A 294 5.74 8.84 12.43
N LYS A 295 4.41 8.97 12.26
CA LYS A 295 3.39 8.88 13.31
C LYS A 295 3.68 9.79 14.52
N CYS A 296 4.49 10.83 14.33
CA CYS A 296 4.93 11.76 15.35
C CYS A 296 4.33 13.14 15.07
N GLY A 297 3.55 13.68 16.00
CA GLY A 297 3.05 15.05 15.91
C GLY A 297 1.82 15.23 15.00
N VAL A 298 0.82 14.35 15.10
CA VAL A 298 -0.47 14.48 14.40
C VAL A 298 -1.10 15.85 14.66
N ASP A 299 -1.11 16.32 15.91
CA ASP A 299 -1.61 17.66 16.28
C ASP A 299 -0.92 18.79 15.52
N THR A 300 0.39 18.67 15.28
CA THR A 300 1.15 19.69 14.54
C THR A 300 0.82 19.64 13.05
N ALA A 301 0.61 18.46 12.48
CA ALA A 301 0.16 18.30 11.10
C ALA A 301 -1.26 18.87 10.92
N VAL A 302 -2.19 18.59 11.84
CA VAL A 302 -3.55 19.15 11.83
C VAL A 302 -3.51 20.68 11.90
N LYS A 303 -2.67 21.27 12.76
CA LYS A 303 -2.49 22.73 12.83
C LYS A 303 -1.98 23.30 11.51
N ILE A 304 -1.00 22.65 10.87
CA ILE A 304 -0.46 23.06 9.57
C ILE A 304 -1.57 23.02 8.53
N TYR A 305 -2.32 21.91 8.41
CA TYR A 305 -3.39 21.82 7.42
C TYR A 305 -4.53 22.81 7.67
N ARG A 306 -4.91 23.06 8.93
CA ARG A 306 -5.90 24.08 9.27
C ARG A 306 -5.46 25.49 8.89
N SER A 307 -4.15 25.78 8.89
CA SER A 307 -3.65 27.09 8.46
C SER A 307 -3.95 27.41 7.00
N PHE A 308 -4.17 26.39 6.14
CA PHE A 308 -4.57 26.58 4.75
C PHE A 308 -6.02 27.08 4.58
N GLU A 309 -6.88 26.98 5.61
CA GLU A 309 -8.25 27.53 5.60
C GLU A 309 -8.27 29.07 5.51
N HIS A 310 -7.18 29.74 5.90
CA HIS A 310 -7.11 31.20 5.90
C HIS A 310 -6.35 31.79 4.68
N VAL A 311 -5.84 30.95 3.77
CA VAL A 311 -4.96 31.35 2.64
C VAL A 311 -5.75 31.54 1.32
N GLU A 312 -7.08 31.50 1.40
CA GLU A 312 -8.08 31.16 0.36
C GLU A 312 -8.18 31.97 -0.95
N ARG A 313 -7.16 32.69 -1.45
CA ARG A 313 -7.32 33.40 -2.76
C ARG A 313 -6.29 33.11 -3.84
N HIS A 314 -5.19 32.41 -3.55
CA HIS A 314 -4.13 32.21 -4.55
C HIS A 314 -3.75 30.76 -4.86
N HIS A 315 -4.23 29.76 -4.11
CA HIS A 315 -3.83 28.35 -4.31
C HIS A 315 -5.01 27.40 -4.51
N ALA A 316 -5.60 27.42 -5.71
CA ALA A 316 -6.72 26.52 -6.06
C ALA A 316 -6.37 25.02 -5.96
N VAL A 317 -5.10 24.64 -6.09
CA VAL A 317 -4.67 23.22 -6.16
C VAL A 317 -4.23 22.65 -4.80
N LEU A 318 -3.66 23.46 -3.91
CA LEU A 318 -3.08 22.98 -2.64
C LEU A 318 -4.13 22.85 -1.54
N THR A 319 -5.11 23.74 -1.52
CA THR A 319 -6.14 23.76 -0.48
C THR A 319 -7.02 22.51 -0.49
N PRO A 320 -7.52 22.01 -1.64
CA PRO A 320 -8.27 20.74 -1.70
C PRO A 320 -7.45 19.53 -1.20
N ARG A 321 -6.15 19.50 -1.49
CA ARG A 321 -5.24 18.45 -1.00
C ARG A 321 -5.09 18.48 0.51
N ALA A 322 -4.92 19.68 1.10
CA ALA A 322 -4.86 19.85 2.55
C ALA A 322 -6.14 19.39 3.25
N TRP A 323 -7.32 19.72 2.70
CA TRP A 323 -8.61 19.27 3.23
C TRP A 323 -8.82 17.76 3.06
N THR A 324 -8.37 17.19 1.95
CA THR A 324 -8.37 15.73 1.74
C THR A 324 -7.54 15.05 2.83
N ASN A 325 -6.33 15.53 3.09
CA ASN A 325 -5.47 14.99 4.16
C ASN A 325 -6.05 15.21 5.57
N LEU A 326 -6.74 16.34 5.83
CA LEU A 326 -7.46 16.56 7.09
C LEU A 326 -8.60 15.58 7.27
N SER A 327 -9.42 15.37 6.23
CA SER A 327 -10.51 14.40 6.29
C SER A 327 -9.99 13.00 6.61
N PHE A 328 -8.85 12.61 6.03
CA PHE A 328 -8.18 11.35 6.33
C PHE A 328 -7.74 11.24 7.80
N ILE A 329 -7.10 12.28 8.35
CA ILE A 329 -6.70 12.28 9.77
C ILE A 329 -7.92 12.11 10.69
N TYR A 330 -9.04 12.80 10.39
CA TYR A 330 -10.25 12.66 11.19
C TYR A 330 -10.91 11.28 11.08
N ILE A 331 -10.79 10.60 9.93
CA ILE A 331 -11.21 9.20 9.79
C ILE A 331 -10.39 8.31 10.71
N LEU A 332 -9.06 8.49 10.75
CA LEU A 332 -8.18 7.73 11.66
C LEU A 332 -8.46 8.02 13.14
N GLU A 333 -8.83 9.26 13.49
CA GLU A 333 -9.25 9.65 14.84
C GLU A 333 -10.69 9.20 15.18
N ASN A 334 -11.40 8.61 14.21
CA ASN A 334 -12.82 8.23 14.29
C ASN A 334 -13.79 9.40 14.54
N ASP A 335 -13.39 10.64 14.21
CA ASP A 335 -14.25 11.82 14.22
C ASP A 335 -14.96 11.97 12.85
N LEU A 336 -15.98 11.13 12.64
CA LEU A 336 -16.78 11.10 11.41
C LEU A 336 -17.43 12.45 11.03
N PRO A 337 -17.99 13.28 11.94
CA PRO A 337 -18.61 14.55 11.55
C PRO A 337 -17.59 15.59 11.07
N GLN A 338 -16.38 15.68 11.65
CA GLN A 338 -15.34 16.55 11.10
C GLN A 338 -14.80 15.99 9.78
N ALA A 339 -14.59 14.67 9.68
CA ALA A 339 -14.12 14.04 8.47
C ALA A 339 -15.04 14.32 7.26
N THR A 340 -16.34 14.12 7.43
CA THR A 340 -17.36 14.40 6.41
C THR A 340 -17.38 15.88 6.00
N LYS A 341 -17.32 16.80 6.97
CA LYS A 341 -17.24 18.24 6.71
C LYS A 341 -16.05 18.58 5.81
N TYR A 342 -14.84 18.10 6.14
CA TYR A 342 -13.65 18.41 5.35
C TYR A 342 -13.62 17.71 3.99
N ALA A 343 -14.19 16.50 3.88
CA ALA A 343 -14.36 15.82 2.60
C ALA A 343 -15.32 16.60 1.68
N ASP A 344 -16.44 17.11 2.21
CA ASP A 344 -17.38 17.94 1.45
C ASP A 344 -16.77 19.28 1.02
N ILE A 345 -15.99 19.93 1.88
CA ILE A 345 -15.26 21.15 1.53
C ILE A 345 -14.24 20.86 0.41
N ALA A 346 -13.49 19.76 0.51
CA ALA A 346 -12.56 19.35 -0.54
C ALA A 346 -13.25 19.15 -1.89
N LEU A 347 -14.40 18.48 -1.91
CA LEU A 347 -15.19 18.25 -3.13
C LEU A 347 -15.84 19.53 -3.67
N SER A 348 -16.19 20.48 -2.80
CA SER A 348 -16.75 21.77 -3.22
C SER A 348 -15.73 22.63 -3.97
N ALA A 349 -14.45 22.50 -3.61
CA ALA A 349 -13.36 23.24 -4.25
C ALA A 349 -12.77 22.49 -5.45
N ASP A 350 -12.66 21.16 -5.37
CA ASP A 350 -12.26 20.30 -6.48
C ASP A 350 -13.20 19.10 -6.60
N ARG A 351 -14.15 19.22 -7.54
CA ARG A 351 -15.13 18.17 -7.81
C ARG A 351 -14.50 16.89 -8.37
N TYR A 352 -13.35 17.00 -9.03
CA TYR A 352 -12.71 15.87 -9.72
C TYR A 352 -11.60 15.21 -8.87
N ASN A 353 -11.59 15.46 -7.56
CA ASN A 353 -10.65 14.85 -6.64
C ASN A 353 -11.12 13.45 -6.18
N ALA A 354 -10.55 12.41 -6.80
CA ALA A 354 -10.87 11.01 -6.49
C ALA A 354 -10.62 10.66 -5.01
N HIS A 355 -9.53 11.13 -4.40
CA HIS A 355 -9.21 10.83 -3.01
C HIS A 355 -10.22 11.45 -2.02
N ALA A 356 -10.76 12.63 -2.32
CA ALA A 356 -11.80 13.24 -1.49
C ALA A 356 -13.11 12.43 -1.56
N LEU A 357 -13.47 11.89 -2.73
CA LEU A 357 -14.61 10.98 -2.88
C LEU A 357 -14.39 9.68 -2.09
N VAL A 358 -13.17 9.11 -2.14
CA VAL A 358 -12.80 7.93 -1.35
C VAL A 358 -12.94 8.21 0.14
N ASN A 359 -12.40 9.31 0.65
CA ASN A 359 -12.50 9.66 2.08
C ASN A 359 -13.95 9.84 2.51
N LYS A 360 -14.78 10.48 1.68
CA LYS A 360 -16.22 10.59 1.92
C LYS A 360 -16.91 9.22 1.92
N GLY A 361 -16.57 8.36 0.96
CA GLY A 361 -17.03 6.97 0.89
C GLY A 361 -16.69 6.18 2.15
N CYS A 362 -15.46 6.29 2.64
CA CYS A 362 -15.01 5.68 3.89
C CYS A 362 -15.81 6.19 5.09
N CYS A 363 -16.05 7.51 5.19
CA CYS A 363 -16.90 8.06 6.25
C CYS A 363 -18.33 7.48 6.22
N LEU A 364 -18.91 7.32 5.03
CA LEU A 364 -20.25 6.74 4.88
C LEU A 364 -20.27 5.23 5.19
N LEU A 365 -19.22 4.50 4.82
CA LEU A 365 -19.06 3.08 5.14
C LEU A 365 -19.01 2.88 6.65
N LEU A 366 -18.21 3.69 7.36
CA LEU A 366 -18.13 3.70 8.83
C LEU A 366 -19.44 4.14 9.50
N ALA A 367 -20.21 5.01 8.84
CA ALA A 367 -21.56 5.37 9.28
C ALA A 367 -22.62 4.28 8.97
N GLY A 368 -22.25 3.15 8.38
CA GLY A 368 -23.14 2.04 8.02
C GLY A 368 -23.92 2.24 6.72
N LYS A 369 -23.68 3.34 5.99
CA LYS A 369 -24.35 3.66 4.72
C LYS A 369 -23.61 3.04 3.53
N ARG A 370 -23.64 1.71 3.44
CA ARG A 370 -22.84 0.91 2.49
C ARG A 370 -23.12 1.22 1.01
N GLN A 371 -24.39 1.38 0.64
CA GLN A 371 -24.78 1.64 -0.75
C GLN A 371 -24.33 3.01 -1.27
N GLU A 372 -24.45 4.06 -0.43
CA GLU A 372 -23.97 5.40 -0.78
C GLU A 372 -22.44 5.41 -0.91
N ALA A 373 -21.73 4.70 -0.02
CA ALA A 373 -20.27 4.57 -0.07
C ALA A 373 -19.80 3.92 -1.38
N ARG A 374 -20.46 2.82 -1.81
CA ARG A 374 -20.14 2.15 -3.06
C ARG A 374 -20.31 3.04 -4.28
N HIS A 375 -21.38 3.84 -4.33
CA HIS A 375 -21.57 4.79 -5.41
C HIS A 375 -20.43 5.82 -5.47
N LEU A 376 -19.98 6.33 -4.32
CA LEU A 376 -18.85 7.28 -4.27
C LEU A 376 -17.53 6.63 -4.68
N PHE A 377 -17.29 5.36 -4.32
CA PHE A 377 -16.09 4.66 -4.79
C PHE A 377 -16.13 4.42 -6.31
N LEU A 378 -17.28 4.05 -6.87
CA LEU A 378 -17.43 3.94 -8.33
C LEU A 378 -17.26 5.28 -9.04
N GLU A 379 -17.75 6.38 -8.46
CA GLU A 379 -17.51 7.73 -8.97
C GLU A 379 -16.02 8.06 -8.94
N ALA A 380 -15.31 7.75 -7.85
CA ALA A 380 -13.87 7.92 -7.75
C ALA A 380 -13.10 7.09 -8.80
N LEU A 381 -13.50 5.84 -9.02
CA LEU A 381 -12.92 4.96 -10.06
C LEU A 381 -13.24 5.43 -11.49
N GLY A 382 -14.34 6.16 -11.68
CA GLY A 382 -14.67 6.82 -12.95
C GLY A 382 -13.79 8.03 -13.25
N LEU A 383 -13.25 8.69 -12.21
CA LEU A 383 -12.29 9.79 -12.34
C LEU A 383 -10.86 9.29 -12.51
N ASP A 384 -10.46 8.34 -11.67
CA ASP A 384 -9.15 7.70 -11.70
C ASP A 384 -9.32 6.17 -11.65
N THR A 385 -9.09 5.53 -12.79
CA THR A 385 -9.24 4.09 -12.96
C THR A 385 -8.19 3.27 -12.21
N GLU A 386 -7.06 3.90 -11.85
CA GLU A 386 -5.91 3.27 -11.19
C GLU A 386 -5.81 3.65 -9.71
N CYS A 387 -6.81 4.36 -9.17
CA CYS A 387 -6.86 4.70 -7.74
C CYS A 387 -6.99 3.42 -6.89
N VAL A 388 -5.85 3.01 -6.34
CA VAL A 388 -5.64 1.80 -5.54
C VAL A 388 -6.52 1.80 -4.28
N GLU A 389 -6.64 2.95 -3.64
CA GLU A 389 -7.42 3.19 -2.43
C GLU A 389 -8.93 3.00 -2.70
N ALA A 390 -9.41 3.53 -3.83
CA ALA A 390 -10.79 3.35 -4.26
C ALA A 390 -11.10 1.89 -4.59
N LEU A 391 -10.20 1.21 -5.32
CA LEU A 391 -10.37 -0.22 -5.66
C LEU A 391 -10.45 -1.10 -4.42
N TYR A 392 -9.56 -0.86 -3.46
CA TYR A 392 -9.51 -1.62 -2.23
C TYR A 392 -10.77 -1.41 -1.38
N ASN A 393 -11.15 -0.15 -1.15
CA ASN A 393 -12.31 0.17 -0.31
C ASN A 393 -13.64 -0.23 -0.99
N PHE A 394 -13.71 -0.18 -2.33
CA PHE A 394 -14.81 -0.74 -3.09
C PHE A 394 -14.90 -2.27 -2.93
N GLY A 395 -13.78 -2.98 -3.06
CA GLY A 395 -13.73 -4.43 -2.86
C GLY A 395 -14.16 -4.84 -1.44
N LEU A 396 -13.75 -4.09 -0.42
CA LEU A 396 -14.19 -4.30 0.96
C LEU A 396 -15.69 -4.05 1.13
N ALA A 397 -16.22 -2.96 0.57
CA ALA A 397 -17.64 -2.65 0.63
C ALA A 397 -18.50 -3.73 -0.06
N CYS A 398 -18.07 -4.22 -1.23
CA CYS A 398 -18.76 -5.31 -1.93
C CYS A 398 -18.71 -6.64 -1.16
N LYS A 399 -17.58 -6.94 -0.50
CA LYS A 399 -17.46 -8.11 0.37
C LYS A 399 -18.42 -8.07 1.55
N ILE A 400 -18.59 -6.90 2.19
CA ILE A 400 -19.54 -6.73 3.31
C ILE A 400 -21.01 -6.85 2.81
N ASP A 401 -21.27 -6.43 1.58
CA ASP A 401 -22.58 -6.59 0.92
C ASP A 401 -22.81 -8.00 0.34
N ASP A 402 -21.90 -8.96 0.57
CA ASP A 402 -21.92 -10.34 0.05
C ASP A 402 -21.91 -10.44 -1.49
N GLN A 403 -21.45 -9.40 -2.17
CA GLN A 403 -21.24 -9.37 -3.62
C GLN A 403 -19.82 -9.80 -3.95
N LEU A 404 -19.59 -11.10 -3.82
CA LEU A 404 -18.27 -11.71 -3.92
C LEU A 404 -17.63 -11.57 -5.31
N ASP A 405 -18.42 -11.61 -6.39
CA ASP A 405 -17.91 -11.52 -7.77
C ASP A 405 -17.29 -10.14 -8.06
N GLU A 406 -18.02 -9.06 -7.76
CA GLU A 406 -17.52 -7.68 -7.91
C GLU A 406 -16.30 -7.42 -7.02
N ALA A 407 -16.30 -7.98 -5.80
CA ALA A 407 -15.18 -7.86 -4.88
C ALA A 407 -13.92 -8.56 -5.42
N LEU A 408 -14.06 -9.75 -6.02
CA LEU A 408 -12.96 -10.48 -6.64
C LEU A 408 -12.38 -9.67 -7.81
N GLU A 409 -13.23 -9.11 -8.67
CA GLU A 409 -12.78 -8.26 -9.78
C GLU A 409 -11.98 -7.05 -9.27
N ALA A 410 -12.50 -6.34 -8.25
CA ALA A 410 -11.84 -5.18 -7.68
C ALA A 410 -10.46 -5.51 -7.09
N PHE A 411 -10.35 -6.55 -6.27
CA PHE A 411 -9.08 -6.98 -5.68
C PHE A 411 -8.12 -7.58 -6.72
N SER A 412 -8.63 -8.22 -7.77
CA SER A 412 -7.79 -8.72 -8.87
C SER A 412 -7.17 -7.56 -9.66
N ARG A 413 -7.92 -6.49 -9.92
CA ARG A 413 -7.41 -5.25 -10.53
C ARG A 413 -6.39 -4.57 -9.62
N PHE A 414 -6.66 -4.51 -8.33
CA PHE A 414 -5.68 -4.01 -7.35
C PHE A 414 -4.36 -4.78 -7.46
N ASN A 415 -4.41 -6.12 -7.46
CA ASN A 415 -3.21 -6.96 -7.52
C ASN A 415 -2.45 -6.86 -8.86
N GLN A 416 -3.12 -6.42 -9.94
CA GLN A 416 -2.45 -6.09 -11.22
C GLN A 416 -1.65 -4.79 -11.13
N ILE A 417 -2.13 -3.79 -10.38
CA ILE A 417 -1.46 -2.50 -10.19
C ILE A 417 -0.32 -2.64 -9.18
N LEU A 418 -0.64 -3.16 -7.98
CA LEU A 418 0.30 -3.40 -6.90
C LEU A 418 0.35 -4.89 -6.58
N PRO A 419 1.26 -5.65 -7.22
CA PRO A 419 1.42 -7.06 -6.90
C PRO A 419 2.00 -7.21 -5.49
N SER A 420 1.71 -8.35 -4.86
CA SER A 420 2.32 -8.81 -3.61
C SER A 420 1.92 -8.09 -2.31
N GLN A 421 0.86 -7.28 -2.33
CA GLN A 421 0.31 -6.70 -1.09
C GLN A 421 -0.38 -7.78 -0.24
N PRO A 422 0.06 -8.04 1.01
CA PRO A 422 -0.45 -9.15 1.82
C PRO A 422 -1.94 -9.04 2.15
N GLU A 423 -2.46 -7.84 2.40
CA GLU A 423 -3.87 -7.63 2.76
C GLU A 423 -4.79 -8.02 1.60
N VAL A 424 -4.40 -7.70 0.37
CA VAL A 424 -5.19 -8.00 -0.82
C VAL A 424 -5.12 -9.48 -1.18
N LEU A 425 -3.94 -10.09 -1.07
CA LEU A 425 -3.79 -11.54 -1.24
C LEU A 425 -4.62 -12.33 -0.22
N TYR A 426 -4.72 -11.83 1.03
CA TYR A 426 -5.60 -12.41 2.03
C TYR A 426 -7.07 -12.29 1.63
N HIS A 427 -7.53 -11.11 1.21
CA HIS A 427 -8.93 -10.93 0.78
C HIS A 427 -9.27 -11.75 -0.47
N LEU A 428 -8.35 -11.89 -1.43
CA LEU A 428 -8.54 -12.75 -2.60
C LEU A 428 -8.71 -14.22 -2.20
N GLY A 429 -7.86 -14.72 -1.29
CA GLY A 429 -7.97 -16.09 -0.78
C GLY A 429 -9.25 -16.32 0.06
N ASP A 430 -9.65 -15.30 0.83
CA ASP A 430 -10.87 -15.32 1.64
C ASP A 430 -12.14 -15.38 0.78
N ILE A 431 -12.21 -14.51 -0.23
CA ILE A 431 -13.31 -14.47 -1.19
C ILE A 431 -13.35 -15.76 -2.04
N SER A 432 -12.20 -16.29 -2.45
CA SER A 432 -12.19 -17.56 -3.19
C SER A 432 -12.60 -18.74 -2.32
N GLU A 433 -12.31 -18.72 -1.01
CA GLU A 433 -12.79 -19.74 -0.07
C GLU A 433 -14.31 -19.65 0.11
N SER A 434 -14.88 -18.45 0.27
CA SER A 434 -16.33 -18.28 0.40
C SER A 434 -17.09 -18.66 -0.88
N MET A 435 -16.48 -18.49 -2.06
CA MET A 435 -16.99 -19.01 -3.34
C MET A 435 -16.82 -20.53 -3.52
N GLY A 436 -16.06 -21.22 -2.65
CA GLY A 436 -15.75 -22.65 -2.77
C GLY A 436 -14.67 -22.99 -3.82
N GLN A 437 -13.90 -22.02 -4.28
CA GLN A 437 -12.81 -22.19 -5.26
C GLN A 437 -11.49 -22.55 -4.55
N TYR A 438 -11.43 -23.75 -3.95
CA TYR A 438 -10.32 -24.16 -3.07
C TYR A 438 -8.94 -24.19 -3.75
N GLU A 439 -8.88 -24.50 -5.05
CA GLU A 439 -7.62 -24.49 -5.81
C GLU A 439 -7.00 -23.10 -5.84
N LYS A 440 -7.80 -22.08 -6.18
CA LYS A 440 -7.35 -20.68 -6.20
C LYS A 440 -7.04 -20.17 -4.79
N THR A 441 -7.82 -20.57 -3.78
CA THR A 441 -7.52 -20.25 -2.38
C THR A 441 -6.12 -20.71 -1.99
N MET A 442 -5.74 -21.92 -2.40
CA MET A 442 -4.39 -22.44 -2.14
C MET A 442 -3.31 -21.66 -2.88
N GLU A 443 -3.53 -21.30 -4.13
CA GLU A 443 -2.60 -20.46 -4.89
C GLU A 443 -2.37 -19.12 -4.19
N TRP A 444 -3.45 -18.39 -3.85
CA TRP A 444 -3.36 -17.09 -3.18
C TRP A 444 -2.70 -17.16 -1.80
N PHE A 445 -3.08 -18.14 -0.96
CA PHE A 445 -2.46 -18.29 0.36
C PHE A 445 -1.03 -18.82 0.31
N SER A 446 -0.67 -19.61 -0.72
CA SER A 446 0.73 -20.02 -0.94
C SER A 446 1.61 -18.83 -1.31
N LEU A 447 1.09 -17.91 -2.14
CA LEU A 447 1.77 -16.66 -2.49
C LEU A 447 1.96 -15.77 -1.26
N LEU A 448 0.94 -15.67 -0.41
CA LEU A 448 0.99 -14.90 0.83
C LEU A 448 1.96 -15.48 1.87
N THR A 449 2.10 -16.81 1.93
CA THR A 449 3.01 -17.52 2.85
C THR A 449 4.46 -17.53 2.35
N SER A 450 4.72 -17.04 1.13
CA SER A 450 6.07 -16.96 0.60
C SER A 450 6.95 -16.05 1.48
N PRO A 451 8.23 -16.43 1.73
CA PRO A 451 9.09 -15.75 2.70
C PRO A 451 9.45 -14.29 2.34
N GLY A 452 9.03 -13.80 1.17
CA GLY A 452 9.19 -12.41 0.74
C GLY A 452 8.02 -11.49 1.11
N VAL A 453 6.83 -12.01 1.44
CA VAL A 453 5.62 -11.20 1.62
C VAL A 453 5.24 -11.03 3.09
N ARG A 454 5.07 -12.13 3.84
CA ARG A 454 4.71 -12.09 5.26
C ARG A 454 5.37 -13.23 6.04
N PRO A 455 5.81 -13.02 7.29
CA PRO A 455 6.16 -14.12 8.19
C PRO A 455 4.98 -15.08 8.35
N THR A 456 5.25 -16.39 8.36
CA THR A 456 4.25 -17.46 8.37
C THR A 456 3.19 -17.26 9.47
N ASP A 457 1.93 -17.05 9.06
CA ASP A 457 0.81 -16.84 9.99
C ASP A 457 0.05 -18.16 10.22
N ALA A 458 -0.15 -18.52 11.48
CA ALA A 458 -0.82 -19.76 11.85
C ALA A 458 -2.29 -19.82 11.39
N ARG A 459 -2.98 -18.67 11.36
CA ARG A 459 -4.39 -18.61 10.94
C ARG A 459 -4.56 -18.95 9.47
N ILE A 460 -3.70 -18.41 8.61
CA ILE A 460 -3.71 -18.67 7.17
C ILE A 460 -3.37 -20.14 6.89
N LEU A 461 -2.37 -20.70 7.57
CA LEU A 461 -2.07 -22.14 7.47
C LEU A 461 -3.26 -23.02 7.88
N GLY A 462 -4.03 -22.60 8.90
CA GLY A 462 -5.27 -23.27 9.30
C GLY A 462 -6.33 -23.23 8.20
N ARG A 463 -6.53 -22.08 7.56
CA ARG A 463 -7.45 -21.92 6.42
C ARG A 463 -7.00 -22.70 5.18
N MET A 464 -5.69 -22.76 4.90
CA MET A 464 -5.14 -23.65 3.87
C MET A 464 -5.43 -25.12 4.20
N GLY A 465 -5.26 -25.54 5.45
CA GLY A 465 -5.63 -26.89 5.90
C GLY A 465 -7.11 -27.19 5.65
N ALA A 466 -7.99 -26.24 5.95
CA ALA A 466 -9.43 -26.37 5.73
C ALA A 466 -9.77 -26.45 4.23
N ALA A 467 -9.17 -25.60 3.39
CA ALA A 467 -9.31 -25.65 1.95
C ALA A 467 -8.80 -26.97 1.35
N ALA A 468 -7.69 -27.52 1.85
CA ALA A 468 -7.17 -28.82 1.42
C ALA A 468 -8.15 -29.94 1.80
N ALA A 469 -8.66 -29.93 3.03
CA ALA A 469 -9.61 -30.92 3.52
C ALA A 469 -10.96 -30.87 2.80
N ALA A 470 -11.34 -29.71 2.26
CA ALA A 470 -12.55 -29.54 1.46
C ALA A 470 -12.35 -29.99 0.00
N HIS A 471 -11.13 -29.89 -0.53
CA HIS A 471 -10.77 -30.36 -1.88
C HIS A 471 -10.59 -31.88 -1.93
N SER A 472 -10.05 -32.51 -0.86
CA SER A 472 -9.94 -33.96 -0.76
C SER A 472 -11.32 -34.61 -0.60
N GLN A 473 -11.88 -35.09 -1.71
CA GLN A 473 -13.12 -35.88 -1.72
C GLN A 473 -12.91 -37.33 -1.19
N ASP A 474 -11.66 -37.76 -1.03
CA ASP A 474 -11.23 -39.10 -0.60
C ASP A 474 -10.44 -39.05 0.72
N ASP A 475 -10.41 -40.15 1.47
CA ASP A 475 -9.80 -40.35 2.81
C ASP A 475 -8.28 -40.05 2.93
N GLU A 476 -7.65 -39.49 1.89
CA GLU A 476 -6.23 -39.14 1.85
C GLU A 476 -5.96 -37.67 2.23
N ASP A 477 -6.40 -37.23 3.41
CA ASP A 477 -6.19 -35.86 3.93
C ASP A 477 -4.72 -35.55 4.36
N LYS A 478 -3.72 -36.18 3.73
CA LYS A 478 -2.30 -36.05 4.12
C LYS A 478 -1.77 -34.62 3.97
N GLN A 479 -2.18 -33.92 2.90
CA GLN A 479 -1.78 -32.53 2.67
C GLN A 479 -2.44 -31.58 3.68
N ALA A 480 -3.72 -31.77 3.96
CA ALA A 480 -4.43 -31.01 4.99
C ALA A 480 -3.76 -31.20 6.36
N LEU A 481 -3.41 -32.44 6.70
CA LEU A 481 -2.69 -32.75 7.94
C LEU A 481 -1.38 -31.96 8.06
N HIS A 482 -0.59 -31.87 6.98
CA HIS A 482 0.65 -31.10 6.99
C HIS A 482 0.41 -29.61 7.31
N TYR A 483 -0.60 -28.99 6.71
CA TYR A 483 -0.95 -27.58 6.98
C TYR A 483 -1.51 -27.37 8.39
N PHE A 484 -2.34 -28.28 8.89
CA PHE A 484 -2.85 -28.19 10.26
C PHE A 484 -1.78 -28.43 11.32
N LEU A 485 -0.86 -29.37 11.11
CA LEU A 485 0.27 -29.59 12.03
C LEU A 485 1.24 -28.41 12.04
N SER A 486 1.54 -27.84 10.87
CA SER A 486 2.36 -26.62 10.79
C SER A 486 1.66 -25.45 11.47
N SER A 487 0.36 -25.21 11.23
CA SER A 487 -0.44 -24.22 11.94
C SER A 487 -0.39 -24.42 13.47
N TYR A 488 -0.59 -25.65 13.94
CA TYR A 488 -0.54 -25.99 15.36
C TYR A 488 0.85 -25.76 15.98
N SER A 489 1.93 -25.99 15.22
CA SER A 489 3.30 -25.74 15.67
C SER A 489 3.57 -24.25 15.95
N TYR A 490 2.96 -23.36 15.17
CA TYR A 490 3.06 -21.92 15.36
C TYR A 490 2.08 -21.41 16.43
N TYR A 491 0.84 -21.91 16.45
CA TYR A 491 -0.19 -21.47 17.38
C TYR A 491 -1.03 -22.65 17.92
N PRO A 492 -0.67 -23.20 19.10
CA PRO A 492 -1.31 -24.38 19.67
C PRO A 492 -2.58 -24.09 20.48
N TYR A 493 -3.24 -22.96 20.22
CA TYR A 493 -4.46 -22.51 20.93
C TYR A 493 -5.67 -22.34 20.00
N SER A 494 -5.52 -22.59 18.70
CA SER A 494 -6.66 -22.55 17.77
C SER A 494 -7.54 -23.77 17.97
N LEU A 495 -8.78 -23.55 18.41
CA LEU A 495 -9.74 -24.62 18.66
C LEU A 495 -10.11 -25.34 17.36
N ASP A 496 -10.30 -24.62 16.26
CA ASP A 496 -10.67 -25.22 14.96
C ASP A 496 -9.60 -26.18 14.45
N VAL A 497 -8.32 -25.81 14.60
CA VAL A 497 -7.18 -26.66 14.20
C VAL A 497 -7.08 -27.89 15.12
N ILE A 498 -7.21 -27.71 16.44
CA ILE A 498 -7.14 -28.79 17.42
C ILE A 498 -8.27 -29.80 17.21
N THR A 499 -9.49 -29.31 16.95
CA THR A 499 -10.67 -30.16 16.73
C THR A 499 -10.54 -30.95 15.45
N TRP A 500 -10.08 -30.32 14.36
CA TRP A 500 -9.82 -31.01 13.11
C TRP A 500 -8.76 -32.10 13.28
N LEU A 501 -7.62 -31.80 13.94
CA LEU A 501 -6.56 -32.79 14.20
C LEU A 501 -7.05 -33.96 15.06
N GLY A 502 -7.81 -33.67 16.12
CA GLY A 502 -8.40 -34.69 16.97
C GLY A 502 -9.35 -35.62 16.19
N VAL A 503 -10.24 -35.06 15.38
CA VAL A 503 -11.17 -35.85 14.53
C VAL A 503 -10.40 -36.65 13.48
N TYR A 504 -9.37 -36.08 12.86
CA TYR A 504 -8.52 -36.77 11.90
C TYR A 504 -7.86 -38.01 12.52
N PHE A 505 -7.24 -37.89 13.70
CA PHE A 505 -6.63 -39.05 14.37
C PHE A 505 -7.65 -40.08 14.84
N VAL A 506 -8.88 -39.67 15.19
CA VAL A 506 -9.98 -40.60 15.50
C VAL A 506 -10.42 -41.39 14.26
N LYS A 507 -10.46 -40.76 13.07
CA LYS A 507 -10.73 -41.46 11.80
C LYS A 507 -9.64 -42.48 11.49
N GLN A 508 -8.37 -42.12 11.72
CA GLN A 508 -7.20 -43.00 11.53
C GLN A 508 -7.02 -44.07 12.63
N GLN A 509 -7.95 -44.18 13.59
CA GLN A 509 -7.90 -45.09 14.74
C GLN A 509 -6.70 -44.89 15.71
N LEU A 510 -6.05 -43.73 15.67
CA LEU A 510 -4.95 -43.36 16.57
C LEU A 510 -5.50 -42.58 17.78
N PHE A 511 -6.16 -43.29 18.70
CA PHE A 511 -6.90 -42.68 19.81
C PHE A 511 -6.01 -41.99 20.85
N ASP A 512 -4.78 -42.48 21.07
CA ASP A 512 -3.86 -41.90 22.06
C ASP A 512 -3.46 -40.47 21.67
N LYS A 513 -3.05 -40.27 20.41
CA LYS A 513 -2.74 -38.94 19.87
C LYS A 513 -3.97 -38.03 19.85
N ALA A 514 -5.14 -38.57 19.49
CA ALA A 514 -6.38 -37.80 19.50
C ALA A 514 -6.73 -37.30 20.91
N ALA A 515 -6.51 -38.11 21.95
CA ALA A 515 -6.75 -37.72 23.33
C ALA A 515 -5.88 -36.53 23.75
N GLU A 516 -4.62 -36.44 23.31
CA GLU A 516 -3.74 -35.29 23.59
C GLU A 516 -4.33 -33.97 23.06
N PHE A 517 -4.84 -33.96 21.82
CA PHE A 517 -5.48 -32.79 21.22
C PHE A 517 -6.79 -32.43 21.95
N PHE A 518 -7.63 -33.40 22.28
CA PHE A 518 -8.87 -33.11 23.02
C PHE A 518 -8.63 -32.67 24.48
N HIS A 519 -7.59 -33.17 25.14
CA HIS A 519 -7.15 -32.64 26.44
C HIS A 519 -6.73 -31.18 26.32
N ARG A 520 -6.01 -30.82 25.25
CA ARG A 520 -5.67 -29.42 24.94
C ARG A 520 -6.95 -28.58 24.77
N ALA A 521 -7.93 -29.06 24.00
CA ALA A 521 -9.21 -28.37 23.83
C ALA A 521 -9.97 -28.20 25.16
N ALA A 522 -10.00 -29.23 26.01
CA ALA A 522 -10.61 -29.16 27.34
C ALA A 522 -9.93 -28.13 28.26
N ALA A 523 -8.61 -27.94 28.10
CA ALA A 523 -7.88 -26.90 28.82
C ALA A 523 -8.21 -25.48 28.33
N LEU A 524 -8.54 -25.31 27.04
CA LEU A 524 -8.96 -24.02 26.47
C LEU A 524 -10.39 -23.65 26.87
N GLN A 525 -11.30 -24.62 26.87
CA GLN A 525 -12.71 -24.44 27.22
C GLN A 525 -13.14 -25.40 28.34
N PRO A 526 -12.79 -25.11 29.61
CA PRO A 526 -13.11 -25.97 30.74
C PRO A 526 -14.61 -25.99 31.09
N ALA A 527 -15.38 -25.01 30.60
CA ALA A 527 -16.82 -24.91 30.82
C ALA A 527 -17.64 -25.89 29.97
N GLU A 528 -17.07 -26.38 28.86
CA GLU A 528 -17.79 -27.26 27.94
C GLU A 528 -17.43 -28.74 28.22
N PRO A 529 -18.39 -29.58 28.65
CA PRO A 529 -18.13 -30.98 28.97
C PRO A 529 -17.77 -31.83 27.73
N LYS A 530 -18.12 -31.34 26.54
CA LYS A 530 -17.90 -32.00 25.25
C LYS A 530 -16.46 -32.49 25.07
N TRP A 531 -15.47 -31.65 25.40
CA TRP A 531 -14.06 -31.98 25.18
C TRP A 531 -13.60 -33.14 26.07
N LEU A 532 -13.99 -33.14 27.35
CA LEU A 532 -13.70 -34.23 28.29
C LEU A 532 -14.44 -35.52 27.90
N LEU A 533 -15.65 -35.42 27.36
CA LEU A 533 -16.37 -36.58 26.80
C LEU A 533 -15.66 -37.15 25.58
N MET A 534 -15.12 -36.31 24.69
CA MET A 534 -14.33 -36.77 23.54
C MET A 534 -13.04 -37.48 24.00
N VAL A 535 -12.35 -36.96 25.02
CA VAL A 535 -11.20 -37.64 25.65
C VAL A 535 -11.60 -39.01 26.21
N ALA A 536 -12.68 -39.07 27.00
CA ALA A 536 -13.15 -40.32 27.59
C ALA A 536 -13.60 -41.34 26.52
N SER A 537 -14.14 -40.85 25.39
CA SER A 537 -14.48 -41.66 24.23
C SER A 537 -13.24 -42.22 23.53
N CYS A 538 -12.17 -41.43 23.41
CA CYS A 538 -10.88 -41.91 22.91
C CYS A 538 -10.32 -43.02 23.81
N TYR A 539 -10.32 -42.86 25.14
CA TYR A 539 -9.86 -43.91 26.07
C TYR A 539 -10.70 -45.18 26.04
N ARG A 540 -12.02 -45.05 25.84
CA ARG A 540 -12.91 -46.20 25.64
C ARG A 540 -12.53 -46.97 24.37
N ARG A 541 -12.24 -46.25 23.28
CA ARG A 541 -11.85 -46.85 21.99
C ARG A 541 -10.43 -47.42 21.99
N SER A 542 -9.53 -46.93 22.85
CA SER A 542 -8.21 -47.55 23.11
C SER A 542 -8.23 -48.65 24.18
N GLU A 543 -9.42 -49.14 24.54
CA GLU A 543 -9.66 -50.23 25.51
C GLU A 543 -9.20 -49.92 26.95
N ASN A 544 -8.88 -48.67 27.27
CA ASN A 544 -8.57 -48.23 28.62
C ASN A 544 -9.85 -47.84 29.39
N PHE A 545 -10.70 -48.84 29.61
CA PHE A 545 -11.99 -48.69 30.28
C PHE A 545 -11.90 -48.10 31.70
N PRO A 546 -10.90 -48.43 32.55
CA PRO A 546 -10.80 -47.86 33.89
C PRO A 546 -10.62 -46.33 33.89
N LEU A 547 -9.73 -45.81 33.04
CA LEU A 547 -9.52 -44.36 32.89
C LEU A 547 -10.75 -43.68 32.27
N ALA A 548 -11.36 -44.31 31.25
CA ALA A 548 -12.57 -43.80 30.63
C ALA A 548 -13.72 -43.67 31.65
N LEU A 549 -13.96 -44.70 32.45
CA LEU A 549 -15.00 -44.70 33.49
C LEU A 549 -14.76 -43.61 34.54
N ALA A 550 -13.50 -43.43 34.97
CA ALA A 550 -13.14 -42.39 35.93
C ALA A 550 -13.44 -40.99 35.39
N LEU A 551 -13.10 -40.72 34.13
CA LEU A 551 -13.36 -39.45 33.46
C LEU A 551 -14.86 -39.22 33.23
N TYR A 552 -15.61 -40.21 32.75
CA TYR A 552 -17.05 -40.09 32.59
C TYR A 552 -17.75 -39.80 33.94
N LYS A 553 -17.34 -40.47 35.03
CA LYS A 553 -17.85 -40.18 36.37
C LYS A 553 -17.50 -38.77 36.84
N LYS A 554 -16.31 -38.26 36.48
CA LYS A 554 -15.91 -36.89 36.77
C LYS A 554 -16.83 -35.90 36.04
N VAL A 555 -17.03 -36.08 34.74
CA VAL A 555 -17.92 -35.23 33.93
C VAL A 555 -19.36 -35.29 34.46
N HIS A 556 -19.87 -36.46 34.84
CA HIS A 556 -21.22 -36.57 35.40
C HIS A 556 -21.40 -35.85 36.76
N ARG A 557 -20.35 -35.78 37.59
CA ARG A 557 -20.40 -35.00 38.85
C ARG A 557 -20.48 -33.50 38.59
N GLU A 558 -19.79 -33.03 37.56
CA GLU A 558 -19.78 -31.63 37.15
C GLU A 558 -21.08 -31.27 36.41
N HIS A 559 -21.58 -32.17 35.57
CA HIS A 559 -22.76 -32.00 34.71
C HIS A 559 -23.70 -33.21 34.79
N PRO A 560 -24.58 -33.28 35.81
CA PRO A 560 -25.42 -34.45 36.06
C PRO A 560 -26.58 -34.63 35.06
N ALA A 561 -26.94 -33.58 34.32
CA ALA A 561 -28.08 -33.57 33.40
C ALA A 561 -27.70 -33.85 31.94
N ASP A 562 -26.42 -34.03 31.62
CA ASP A 562 -25.97 -34.24 30.25
C ASP A 562 -26.30 -35.65 29.74
N VAL A 563 -27.06 -35.72 28.65
CA VAL A 563 -27.59 -36.97 28.09
C VAL A 563 -26.49 -37.78 27.40
N GLU A 564 -25.57 -37.12 26.69
CA GLU A 564 -24.49 -37.81 25.99
C GLU A 564 -23.51 -38.46 26.98
N CYS A 565 -23.18 -37.77 28.08
CA CYS A 565 -22.41 -38.34 29.18
C CYS A 565 -23.07 -39.60 29.76
N LEU A 566 -24.38 -39.55 30.03
CA LEU A 566 -25.14 -40.69 30.58
C LEU A 566 -25.20 -41.87 29.59
N ARG A 567 -25.38 -41.59 28.28
CA ARG A 567 -25.32 -42.62 27.23
C ARG A 567 -23.97 -43.31 27.22
N CYS A 568 -22.89 -42.52 27.20
CA CYS A 568 -21.53 -43.04 27.21
C CYS A 568 -21.22 -43.88 28.48
N LEU A 569 -21.68 -43.45 29.65
CA LEU A 569 -21.54 -44.19 30.90
C LEU A 569 -22.22 -45.56 30.86
N VAL A 570 -23.46 -45.62 30.37
CA VAL A 570 -24.20 -46.89 30.23
C VAL A 570 -23.46 -47.83 29.28
N THR A 571 -22.95 -47.33 28.14
CA THR A 571 -22.15 -48.16 27.23
C THR A 571 -20.88 -48.71 27.88
N VAL A 572 -20.10 -47.89 28.60
CA VAL A 572 -18.88 -48.36 29.28
C VAL A 572 -19.19 -49.36 30.39
N CYS A 573 -20.25 -49.14 31.16
CA CYS A 573 -20.66 -50.09 32.21
C CYS A 573 -21.05 -51.45 31.64
N LYS A 574 -21.73 -51.48 30.48
CA LYS A 574 -22.05 -52.72 29.76
C LYS A 574 -20.80 -53.42 29.25
N GLU A 575 -19.87 -52.67 28.64
CA GLU A 575 -18.57 -53.21 28.18
C GLU A 575 -17.77 -53.82 29.34
N MET A 576 -17.81 -53.21 30.53
CA MET A 576 -17.13 -53.67 31.75
C MET A 576 -17.91 -54.70 32.59
N ARG A 577 -19.15 -55.04 32.21
CA ARG A 577 -20.07 -55.92 32.99
C ARG A 577 -20.33 -55.45 34.43
N ILE A 578 -20.36 -54.13 34.66
CA ILE A 578 -20.72 -53.51 35.93
C ILE A 578 -22.22 -53.17 35.88
N PRO A 579 -23.00 -53.36 36.97
CA PRO A 579 -24.43 -53.02 36.98
C PRO A 579 -24.66 -51.54 36.63
N ASP A 580 -25.47 -51.30 35.59
CA ASP A 580 -25.73 -50.00 34.98
C ASP A 580 -27.12 -49.42 35.32
N ASP A 581 -27.92 -50.14 36.11
CA ASP A 581 -29.32 -49.82 36.43
C ASP A 581 -29.53 -48.37 36.91
N GLN A 582 -28.59 -47.84 37.69
CA GLN A 582 -28.63 -46.47 38.19
C GLN A 582 -28.51 -45.43 37.06
N TYR A 583 -27.53 -45.60 36.17
CA TYR A 583 -27.30 -44.67 35.06
C TYR A 583 -28.36 -44.83 33.97
N ALA A 584 -28.84 -46.05 33.73
CA ALA A 584 -29.93 -46.33 32.79
C ALA A 584 -31.28 -45.71 33.23
N ALA A 585 -31.54 -45.64 34.55
CA ALA A 585 -32.70 -44.94 35.09
C ALA A 585 -32.55 -43.40 34.97
N LEU A 586 -31.34 -42.87 35.21
CA LEU A 586 -31.04 -41.44 35.04
C LEU A 586 -31.12 -41.00 33.59
N LEU A 587 -30.63 -41.83 32.65
CA LEU A 587 -30.72 -41.58 31.21
C LEU A 587 -32.18 -41.45 30.77
N ARG A 588 -33.04 -42.40 31.15
CA ARG A 588 -34.48 -42.35 30.84
C ARG A 588 -35.14 -41.08 31.36
N LYS A 589 -34.77 -40.62 32.56
CA LYS A 589 -35.27 -39.36 33.12
C LYS A 589 -34.78 -38.14 32.34
N ALA A 590 -33.51 -38.11 31.96
CA ALA A 590 -32.90 -37.01 31.21
C ALA A 590 -33.43 -36.92 29.76
N GLU A 591 -33.61 -38.06 29.08
CA GLU A 591 -34.21 -38.12 27.74
C GLU A 591 -35.68 -37.69 27.75
N ASN A 592 -36.46 -38.13 28.75
CA ASN A 592 -37.84 -37.67 28.91
C ASN A 592 -37.90 -36.15 29.19
N ALA A 593 -36.98 -35.62 30.00
CA ALA A 593 -36.89 -34.19 30.25
C ALA A 593 -36.52 -33.40 28.98
N GLN A 594 -35.59 -33.89 28.16
CA GLN A 594 -35.28 -33.27 26.86
C GLN A 594 -36.46 -33.33 25.89
N GLN A 595 -37.17 -34.46 25.80
CA GLN A 595 -38.34 -34.59 24.91
C GLN A 595 -39.47 -33.63 25.29
N ILE A 596 -39.69 -33.39 26.59
CA ILE A 596 -40.65 -32.39 27.09
C ILE A 596 -40.23 -30.98 26.69
N ILE A 597 -38.93 -30.64 26.75
CA ILE A 597 -38.40 -29.33 26.35
C ILE A 597 -38.54 -29.10 24.84
N TYR A 598 -38.32 -30.13 24.02
CA TYR A 598 -38.45 -30.05 22.55
C TYR A 598 -39.87 -30.29 22.02
N GLY A 599 -40.88 -30.44 22.89
CA GLY A 599 -42.29 -30.51 22.49
C GLY A 599 -42.71 -31.79 21.76
N LEU A 600 -41.96 -32.88 21.85
CA LEU A 600 -42.31 -34.18 21.25
C LEU A 600 -43.03 -35.05 22.30
N GLN A 601 -44.30 -35.40 22.04
CA GLN A 601 -45.10 -36.24 22.94
C GLN A 601 -44.44 -37.60 23.23
N PRO A 602 -44.57 -38.12 24.47
CA PRO A 602 -43.94 -39.38 24.85
C PRO A 602 -44.62 -40.57 24.14
N ARG A 603 -43.83 -41.43 23.49
CA ARG A 603 -44.31 -42.75 23.02
C ARG A 603 -44.68 -43.60 24.23
N GLY A 604 -45.98 -43.72 24.47
CA GLY A 604 -46.56 -44.67 25.41
C GLY A 604 -46.13 -46.10 25.10
N ALA A 605 -45.94 -46.87 26.17
CA ALA A 605 -45.48 -48.24 26.18
C ALA A 605 -46.22 -49.15 25.18
N SER A 606 -45.46 -49.78 24.29
CA SER A 606 -45.86 -51.05 23.68
C SER A 606 -44.63 -51.93 23.49
N SER A 607 -44.62 -53.06 24.18
CA SER A 607 -43.69 -54.16 24.01
C SER A 607 -43.65 -54.65 22.56
N ALA A 608 -42.46 -54.68 21.93
CA ALA A 608 -42.08 -55.72 20.96
C ALA A 608 -40.64 -55.53 20.45
N ARG A 609 -39.88 -56.62 20.60
CA ARG A 609 -38.68 -57.05 19.85
C ARG A 609 -37.39 -56.25 19.95
N LEU A 610 -36.45 -56.89 20.67
CA LEU A 610 -35.02 -56.88 20.41
C LEU A 610 -34.75 -57.13 18.92
N GLU A 611 -34.33 -56.09 18.21
CA GLU A 611 -33.45 -56.25 17.06
C GLU A 611 -32.21 -55.39 17.33
N GLU A 612 -31.06 -56.07 17.38
CA GLU A 612 -29.74 -55.46 17.43
C GLU A 612 -29.58 -54.50 16.26
N ARG A 613 -29.67 -53.19 16.51
CA ARG A 613 -29.10 -52.20 15.60
C ARG A 613 -27.66 -51.98 16.01
N GLN A 614 -26.76 -52.62 15.27
CA GLN A 614 -25.37 -52.19 15.16
C GLN A 614 -25.33 -50.69 14.83
N PRO A 615 -24.37 -49.91 15.37
CA PRO A 615 -24.15 -48.56 14.89
C PRO A 615 -23.61 -48.64 13.47
N ILE A 616 -24.50 -48.51 12.50
CA ILE A 616 -24.15 -48.26 11.11
C ILE A 616 -23.45 -46.91 11.08
N VAL A 617 -22.18 -46.94 10.71
CA VAL A 617 -21.48 -45.83 10.06
C VAL A 617 -22.35 -45.40 8.87
N GLN A 618 -23.11 -44.31 9.03
CA GLN A 618 -23.61 -43.56 7.88
C GLN A 618 -22.66 -42.40 7.64
N SER A 619 -21.60 -42.69 6.89
CA SER A 619 -21.06 -41.73 5.95
C SER A 619 -22.11 -41.42 4.88
N GLY A 620 -22.19 -40.16 4.46
CA GLY A 620 -22.80 -39.79 3.18
C GLY A 620 -24.30 -39.46 3.17
N ARG A 621 -24.68 -38.35 3.81
CA ARG A 621 -25.56 -37.37 3.16
C ARG A 621 -24.97 -35.98 3.32
N THR A 622 -24.36 -35.53 2.24
CA THR A 622 -24.09 -34.14 1.90
C THR A 622 -25.40 -33.34 1.94
N THR A 623 -25.79 -32.87 3.12
CA THR A 623 -26.63 -31.67 3.19
C THR A 623 -25.69 -30.48 3.13
N GLN A 624 -25.72 -29.80 1.98
CA GLN A 624 -25.17 -28.46 1.80
C GLN A 624 -25.38 -27.64 3.07
N ILE A 625 -24.29 -27.19 3.68
CA ILE A 625 -24.35 -26.19 4.75
C ILE A 625 -24.70 -24.87 4.05
N ARG A 626 -26.00 -24.65 3.87
CA ARG A 626 -26.52 -23.29 3.77
C ARG A 626 -26.49 -22.71 5.18
N SER A 627 -25.68 -21.67 5.32
CA SER A 627 -25.70 -20.73 6.44
C SER A 627 -27.13 -20.33 6.76
N LEU A 628 -27.58 -20.66 7.97
CA LEU A 628 -28.76 -20.06 8.60
C LEU A 628 -28.32 -19.52 9.94
N GLY A 629 -27.98 -18.24 9.93
CA GLY A 629 -27.82 -17.45 11.13
C GLY A 629 -29.15 -17.34 11.87
N ALA A 630 -29.12 -17.65 13.16
CA ALA A 630 -30.13 -17.23 14.12
C ALA A 630 -29.45 -16.92 15.46
N ARG A 631 -29.25 -15.62 15.69
CA ARG A 631 -28.81 -15.01 16.94
C ARG A 631 -29.79 -15.35 18.07
N GLN A 632 -29.32 -15.92 19.20
CA GLN A 632 -29.91 -15.67 20.52
C GLN A 632 -28.85 -15.58 21.63
N LYS A 633 -28.57 -14.31 21.96
CA LYS A 633 -28.18 -13.66 23.23
C LYS A 633 -27.84 -14.51 24.46
N THR A 634 -26.64 -14.26 24.99
CA THR A 634 -26.32 -14.33 26.43
C THR A 634 -25.60 -13.03 26.86
N LEU A 635 -26.24 -12.24 27.73
CA LEU A 635 -25.69 -11.14 28.55
C LEU A 635 -25.12 -11.75 29.85
N ALA A 636 -24.16 -11.20 30.60
CA ALA A 636 -23.21 -10.07 30.54
C ALA A 636 -22.16 -10.36 31.64
N LEU A 637 -20.87 -10.03 31.49
CA LEU A 637 -20.22 -8.78 31.89
C LEU A 637 -18.80 -8.87 31.28
N THR A 638 -18.44 -8.15 30.22
CA THR A 638 -18.32 -6.69 30.15
C THR A 638 -18.99 -6.12 28.90
N ASP A 639 -19.87 -5.15 29.11
CA ASP A 639 -20.58 -4.44 28.05
C ASP A 639 -19.63 -3.59 27.19
N GLY A 640 -19.79 -3.73 25.87
CA GLY A 640 -19.07 -2.95 24.86
C GLY A 640 -19.38 -3.47 23.46
N ALA A 641 -20.67 -3.59 23.13
CA ALA A 641 -21.13 -4.03 21.83
C ALA A 641 -20.83 -2.98 20.74
N ALA A 642 -19.95 -3.35 19.81
CA ALA A 642 -20.07 -3.14 18.37
C ALA A 642 -19.58 -4.44 17.71
N PRO A 643 -20.11 -4.88 16.57
CA PRO A 643 -19.68 -6.14 15.97
C PRO A 643 -18.19 -6.03 15.64
N GLU A 644 -17.40 -7.05 16.01
CA GLU A 644 -15.97 -7.10 15.67
C GLU A 644 -15.73 -7.02 14.15
N GLU A 645 -16.75 -7.35 13.35
CA GLU A 645 -16.77 -7.10 11.91
C GLU A 645 -16.75 -5.61 11.56
N ASP A 646 -17.44 -4.72 12.29
CA ASP A 646 -17.48 -3.27 12.01
C ASP A 646 -16.26 -2.51 12.59
N MET A 647 -15.65 -2.98 13.70
CA MET A 647 -14.38 -2.42 14.20
C MET A 647 -13.17 -2.89 13.38
N GLY A 648 -13.24 -4.08 12.80
CA GLY A 648 -12.28 -4.56 11.79
C GLY A 648 -12.35 -3.79 10.47
N ILE A 649 -13.43 -3.04 10.19
CA ILE A 649 -13.50 -2.15 9.00
C ILE A 649 -12.49 -1.01 9.15
N ILE A 650 -12.32 -0.46 10.35
CA ILE A 650 -11.38 0.66 10.58
C ILE A 650 -9.92 0.22 10.39
N GLU A 651 -9.56 -0.99 10.85
CA GLU A 651 -8.20 -1.52 10.71
C GLU A 651 -7.87 -1.99 9.29
N ASN A 652 -8.89 -2.31 8.49
CA ASN A 652 -8.73 -2.85 7.14
C ASN A 652 -9.10 -1.85 6.04
N LEU A 653 -9.31 -0.56 6.30
CA LEU A 653 -9.44 0.41 5.19
C LEU A 653 -8.04 0.82 4.73
N VAL A 654 -7.81 0.82 3.43
CA VAL A 654 -6.55 1.32 2.84
C VAL A 654 -6.81 2.74 2.37
N PHE A 655 -5.92 3.65 2.80
CA PHE A 655 -6.08 5.08 2.69
C PHE A 655 -4.93 5.72 1.92
#